data_AF-A0A3A8JBG8-F1
#
_entry.id   AF-A0A3A8JBG8-F1
#
_cell.length_a   1.000
_cell.length_b   1.000
_cell.length_c   1.000
_cell.angle_alpha   90.00
_cell.angle_beta   90.00
_cell.angle_gamma   90.00
#
_symmetry.space_group_name_H-M   'P 1'
#
loop_
_entity.id
_entity.type
_entity.pdbx_description
1 polymer ?
#
loop_
_entity_poly.entity_id
_entity_poly.type
_entity_poly.pdbx_seq_one_letter_code
_entity_poly.pdbx_strand_id
1 'polypeptide(L)'
;MKNYTVQDGDTPQGLASLFGFSDWKNIYEHKSNESLRGKRGPNEIKPGDSVTIPDAFIELPGGSSAALLATEKLPLPPVVIDAHMHIMSGNCTPFPVAYYTQLEPRVGGILSPASSRKFLNGVGSLLIVRWFQPFLGWSPRKTLQIGVDTVDQNDSVFSVFRKSDATKHLRDCEPSFLGMSIVLTMDMDLCHLDGYKGQSVYTEVEPPDGGDSYYTFSTRLTGDVNERPDLGAAHPAEWGIFEPWNAQVLATKTACAEHPFRLIPMYHYEPRRYSQWTGKEKAFPEASLSPDWNKPFAELATKSQAGMFAGFKMYTSQAYQPTDPNVPALAEFFAKCAGEGVPIMTHCTPSGHFTHDRKLYIELDPAAAGALSQADKDAYSDARKKRDTYLDAKETFSQKEKTFEDYCAEHSLPLDPHLYNQYGTLAPDLSAISMLPTDPEYWKAYGEYNDARAAMDETGEAYEKAARVVRMHEDMPARLARAGGDTQKMLQDPPLRLKYFKEKHLHPEAWRPLLERHDKLKLCLAHFASDRCLWWHYLKDENGKCFDEDDVPYEKNWVTSIIELCEKYDNFHTDLSYLPLLEPLMPSPERSKKEAQANKKMEREGQLPLMWEGLAKVCKQKHMLTRIMFGTDWYMILASKKKYSKWYEETIKGLALVEERLNLPRKINLFYQFAVVNPMRFYGLPVIADNLKKGIEAFVETKALTEKEKKKHFARTQERMMRNHPILKNLAAVLEKVENAPGEDKGLLYEDQVRFVNVVPTS
;
A
#
# COMPACT_ATOMS: atom_id res chain seq x y z
N MET A 1 -28.53 -7.28 25.68
CA MET A 1 -29.48 -6.98 26.78
C MET A 1 -28.84 -7.33 28.11
N LYS A 2 -28.91 -6.43 29.09
CA LYS A 2 -28.35 -6.63 30.44
C LYS A 2 -29.45 -6.45 31.47
N ASN A 3 -29.61 -7.39 32.42
CA ASN A 3 -30.52 -7.17 33.54
C ASN A 3 -29.85 -6.26 34.56
N TYR A 4 -30.57 -5.21 34.96
CA TYR A 4 -30.16 -4.28 35.99
C TYR A 4 -31.15 -4.34 37.15
N THR A 5 -30.64 -4.44 38.37
CA THR A 5 -31.46 -4.36 39.58
C THR A 5 -31.47 -2.91 40.03
N VAL A 6 -32.65 -2.29 40.03
CA VAL A 6 -32.86 -0.90 40.46
C VAL A 6 -32.29 -0.71 41.86
N GLN A 7 -31.49 0.32 42.06
CA GLN A 7 -30.92 0.73 43.34
C GLN A 7 -31.72 1.87 43.95
N ASP A 8 -31.47 2.16 45.23
CA ASP A 8 -32.11 3.31 45.88
C ASP A 8 -31.60 4.62 45.27
N GLY A 9 -32.53 5.54 44.99
CA GLY A 9 -32.26 6.79 44.25
C GLY A 9 -32.26 6.67 42.73
N ASP A 10 -32.37 5.46 42.15
CA ASP A 10 -32.50 5.32 40.71
C ASP A 10 -33.85 5.87 40.22
N THR A 11 -33.80 6.65 39.16
CA THR A 11 -34.99 7.12 38.44
C THR A 11 -35.01 6.53 37.03
N PRO A 12 -36.18 6.39 36.38
CA PRO A 12 -36.25 5.86 35.01
C PRO A 12 -35.34 6.63 34.05
N GLN A 13 -35.32 7.97 34.17
CA GLN A 13 -34.45 8.83 33.38
C GLN A 13 -32.98 8.70 33.79
N GLY A 14 -32.70 8.50 35.09
CA GLY A 14 -31.37 8.19 35.59
C GLY A 14 -30.82 6.89 35.00
N LEU A 15 -31.64 5.84 34.94
CA LEU A 15 -31.31 4.58 34.28
C LEU A 15 -31.13 4.75 32.76
N ALA A 16 -32.00 5.54 32.12
CA ALA A 16 -31.84 5.89 30.71
C ALA A 16 -30.45 6.48 30.48
N SER A 17 -30.10 7.51 31.24
CA SER A 17 -28.82 8.22 31.13
C SER A 17 -27.63 7.31 31.44
N LEU A 18 -27.73 6.50 32.50
CA LEU A 18 -26.70 5.54 32.92
C LEU A 18 -26.37 4.52 31.83
N PHE A 19 -27.38 4.12 31.05
CA PHE A 19 -27.26 3.13 29.99
C PHE A 19 -27.22 3.74 28.57
N GLY A 20 -27.08 5.06 28.46
CA GLY A 20 -26.90 5.74 27.18
C GLY A 20 -28.17 5.95 26.35
N PHE A 21 -29.34 5.93 26.98
CA PHE A 21 -30.63 6.29 26.39
C PHE A 21 -31.02 7.73 26.75
N SER A 22 -31.53 8.48 25.79
CA SER A 22 -32.03 9.85 26.02
C SER A 22 -33.43 9.91 26.63
N ASP A 23 -34.24 8.87 26.42
CA ASP A 23 -35.57 8.74 26.99
C ASP A 23 -35.70 7.40 27.72
N TRP A 24 -36.19 7.45 28.96
CA TRP A 24 -36.51 6.29 29.78
C TRP A 24 -37.51 5.34 29.13
N LYS A 25 -38.36 5.82 28.22
CA LYS A 25 -39.32 4.99 27.46
C LYS A 25 -38.61 3.91 26.66
N ASN A 26 -37.42 4.19 26.13
CA ASN A 26 -36.65 3.20 25.36
C ASN A 26 -36.29 1.97 26.20
N ILE A 27 -36.12 2.15 27.52
CA ILE A 27 -35.92 1.05 28.46
C ILE A 27 -37.27 0.51 28.91
N TYR A 28 -38.12 1.36 29.50
CA TYR A 28 -39.33 0.91 30.20
C TYR A 28 -40.37 0.29 29.26
N GLU A 29 -40.56 0.82 28.04
CA GLU A 29 -41.54 0.33 27.07
C GLU A 29 -41.03 -0.85 26.22
N HIS A 30 -39.74 -1.19 26.33
CA HIS A 30 -39.16 -2.33 25.61
C HIS A 30 -39.87 -3.65 25.97
N LYS A 31 -40.12 -4.53 24.99
CA LYS A 31 -40.87 -5.79 25.18
C LYS A 31 -40.37 -6.64 26.36
N SER A 32 -39.05 -6.69 26.57
CA SER A 32 -38.44 -7.47 27.66
C SER A 32 -38.77 -6.94 29.07
N ASN A 33 -39.32 -5.73 29.18
CA ASN A 33 -39.77 -5.13 30.44
C ASN A 33 -41.29 -5.19 30.63
N GLU A 34 -42.01 -6.00 29.85
CA GLU A 34 -43.46 -6.17 30.01
C GLU A 34 -43.86 -6.61 31.42
N SER A 35 -43.08 -7.51 32.03
CA SER A 35 -43.30 -7.96 33.42
C SER A 35 -43.11 -6.84 34.46
N LEU A 36 -42.22 -5.89 34.20
CA LEU A 36 -42.03 -4.69 35.02
C LEU A 36 -43.20 -3.73 34.86
N ARG A 37 -43.64 -3.49 33.61
CA ARG A 37 -44.79 -2.62 33.31
C ARG A 37 -46.09 -3.14 33.90
N GLY A 38 -46.26 -4.46 33.95
CA GLY A 38 -47.41 -5.07 34.63
C GLY A 38 -47.42 -4.87 36.15
N LYS A 39 -46.29 -4.48 36.76
CA LYS A 39 -46.14 -4.31 38.22
C LYS A 39 -45.99 -2.86 38.66
N ARG A 40 -45.45 -2.00 37.81
CA ARG A 40 -45.07 -0.61 38.12
C ARG A 40 -45.50 0.32 37.01
N GLY A 41 -45.95 1.52 37.34
CA GLY A 41 -45.99 2.65 36.41
C GLY A 41 -44.58 3.14 36.03
N PRO A 42 -44.46 3.96 34.97
CA PRO A 42 -43.17 4.42 34.46
C PRO A 42 -42.34 5.19 35.48
N ASN A 43 -42.98 5.95 36.37
CA ASN A 43 -42.32 6.72 37.43
C ASN A 43 -42.31 6.00 38.79
N GLU A 44 -42.61 4.69 38.82
CA GLU A 44 -42.82 3.94 40.07
C GLU A 44 -41.78 2.83 40.29
N ILE A 45 -40.68 2.82 39.54
CA ILE A 45 -39.61 1.85 39.76
C ILE A 45 -39.06 1.98 41.20
N LYS A 46 -38.78 0.84 41.85
CA LYS A 46 -38.30 0.79 43.24
C LYS A 46 -37.01 -0.02 43.34
N PRO A 47 -36.16 0.27 44.35
CA PRO A 47 -35.01 -0.58 44.65
C PRO A 47 -35.40 -2.06 44.71
N GLY A 48 -34.65 -2.91 44.02
CA GLY A 48 -34.89 -4.35 43.90
C GLY A 48 -35.74 -4.76 42.69
N ASP A 49 -36.40 -3.84 41.99
CA ASP A 49 -37.06 -4.14 40.71
C ASP A 49 -35.99 -4.56 39.68
N SER A 50 -36.32 -5.51 38.79
CA SER A 50 -35.43 -5.94 37.70
C SER A 50 -35.86 -5.28 36.40
N VAL A 51 -34.95 -4.51 35.80
CA VAL A 51 -35.13 -3.84 34.52
C VAL A 51 -34.17 -4.47 33.52
N THR A 52 -34.71 -5.04 32.44
CA THR A 52 -33.91 -5.48 31.30
C THR A 52 -33.50 -4.26 30.49
N ILE A 53 -32.24 -3.87 30.54
CA ILE A 53 -31.70 -2.79 29.73
C ILE A 53 -31.54 -3.32 28.28
N PRO A 54 -32.27 -2.75 27.31
CA PRO A 54 -32.06 -3.06 25.90
C PRO A 54 -30.62 -2.71 25.51
N ASP A 55 -30.11 -3.28 24.43
CA ASP A 55 -28.83 -2.77 23.92
C ASP A 55 -29.08 -1.35 23.40
N ALA A 56 -28.34 -0.35 23.90
CA ALA A 56 -28.60 1.09 23.71
C ALA A 56 -28.48 1.59 22.27
N PHE A 57 -28.30 0.69 21.31
CA PHE A 57 -28.38 1.01 19.91
C PHE A 57 -29.81 0.90 19.44
N ILE A 58 -30.28 2.00 18.88
CA ILE A 58 -31.49 2.11 18.05
C ILE A 58 -31.60 0.82 17.23
N GLU A 59 -32.47 -0.10 17.67
CA GLU A 59 -33.11 -1.00 16.73
C GLU A 59 -33.72 -0.05 15.69
N LEU A 60 -33.20 -0.05 14.46
CA LEU A 60 -33.96 0.47 13.33
C LEU A 60 -35.36 -0.09 13.51
N PRO A 61 -36.38 0.78 13.63
CA PRO A 61 -37.59 0.55 14.40
C PRO A 61 -38.09 -0.88 14.31
N GLY A 62 -37.74 -1.72 15.30
CA GLY A 62 -38.24 -3.09 15.53
C GLY A 62 -38.41 -3.98 14.30
N GLY A 63 -37.75 -3.64 13.20
CA GLY A 63 -37.99 -4.21 11.91
C GLY A 63 -36.94 -5.28 11.76
N SER A 64 -37.32 -6.54 11.94
CA SER A 64 -36.53 -7.65 11.39
C SER A 64 -36.01 -7.26 9.99
N SER A 65 -34.90 -7.81 9.54
CA SER A 65 -34.45 -7.64 8.14
C SER A 65 -35.62 -7.69 7.15
N ALA A 66 -36.66 -8.49 7.42
CA ALA A 66 -37.92 -8.51 6.68
C ALA A 66 -38.66 -7.15 6.56
N ALA A 67 -38.70 -6.30 7.58
CA ALA A 67 -39.30 -4.95 7.49
C ALA A 67 -38.47 -3.98 6.64
N LEU A 68 -37.13 -4.04 6.73
CA LEU A 68 -36.24 -3.28 5.85
C LEU A 68 -36.42 -3.73 4.39
N LEU A 69 -36.50 -5.05 4.18
CA LEU A 69 -36.75 -5.68 2.88
C LEU A 69 -38.14 -5.34 2.32
N ALA A 70 -39.15 -5.14 3.17
CA ALA A 70 -40.52 -4.82 2.77
C ALA A 70 -40.71 -3.37 2.28
N THR A 71 -39.80 -2.46 2.58
CA THR A 71 -39.85 -1.09 2.07
C THR A 71 -39.55 -1.06 0.57
N GLU A 72 -40.15 -0.15 -0.22
CA GLU A 72 -39.70 0.07 -1.61
C GLU A 72 -38.33 0.76 -1.63
N LYS A 73 -38.14 1.78 -0.79
CA LYS A 73 -36.87 2.53 -0.65
C LYS A 73 -35.97 1.93 0.42
N LEU A 74 -34.75 1.58 0.02
CA LEU A 74 -33.66 1.09 0.87
C LEU A 74 -33.19 2.17 1.85
N PRO A 75 -33.32 1.94 3.17
CA PRO A 75 -32.69 2.78 4.18
C PRO A 75 -31.17 2.52 4.21
N LEU A 76 -30.39 3.44 3.67
CA LEU A 76 -28.94 3.46 3.83
C LEU A 76 -28.56 4.37 5.00
N PRO A 77 -27.78 3.88 6.00
CA PRO A 77 -27.08 4.79 6.89
C PRO A 77 -26.12 5.66 6.07
N PRO A 78 -25.79 6.89 6.50
CA PRO A 78 -24.80 7.73 5.83
C PRO A 78 -23.40 7.12 6.02
N VAL A 79 -23.11 6.09 5.24
CA VAL A 79 -21.85 5.34 5.23
C VAL A 79 -21.18 5.56 3.89
N VAL A 80 -19.85 5.68 3.93
CA VAL A 80 -19.01 5.51 2.75
C VAL A 80 -17.86 4.60 3.09
N ILE A 81 -17.53 3.69 2.19
CA ILE A 81 -16.41 2.76 2.29
C ILE A 81 -15.37 3.17 1.26
N ASP A 82 -14.24 3.67 1.74
CA ASP A 82 -13.02 3.71 0.97
C ASP A 82 -12.46 2.28 0.86
N ALA A 83 -12.61 1.65 -0.29
CA ALA A 83 -12.25 0.26 -0.50
C ALA A 83 -10.74 0.02 -0.61
N HIS A 84 -9.93 1.07 -0.72
CA HIS A 84 -8.49 0.98 -0.90
C HIS A 84 -7.83 2.19 -0.24
N MET A 85 -7.39 2.00 1.00
CA MET A 85 -6.72 3.00 1.81
C MET A 85 -5.41 2.41 2.33
N HIS A 86 -4.30 3.11 2.21
CA HIS A 86 -3.03 2.69 2.82
C HIS A 86 -2.82 3.39 4.15
N ILE A 87 -2.39 2.64 5.15
CA ILE A 87 -2.06 3.18 6.48
C ILE A 87 -0.60 2.96 6.89
N MET A 88 0.26 2.51 5.97
CA MET A 88 1.66 2.26 6.29
C MET A 88 2.44 3.55 6.56
N SER A 89 3.46 3.43 7.41
CA SER A 89 4.49 4.45 7.57
C SER A 89 5.31 4.64 6.30
N GLY A 90 5.71 5.88 6.00
CA GLY A 90 6.68 6.11 4.91
C GLY A 90 8.02 5.46 5.15
N ASN A 91 8.36 5.25 6.41
CA ASN A 91 9.58 4.58 6.81
C ASN A 91 9.48 3.06 6.69
N CYS A 92 8.36 2.50 6.21
CA CYS A 92 8.31 1.08 5.87
C CYS A 92 9.12 0.74 4.63
N THR A 93 9.41 1.72 3.77
CA THR A 93 10.16 1.48 2.54
C THR A 93 11.65 1.62 2.83
N PRO A 94 12.46 0.56 2.65
CA PRO A 94 13.91 0.67 2.82
C PRO A 94 14.49 1.77 1.93
N PHE A 95 15.44 2.53 2.46
CA PHE A 95 16.06 3.65 1.74
C PHE A 95 16.70 3.21 0.40
N PRO A 96 17.39 2.06 0.28
CA PRO A 96 17.86 1.57 -1.02
C PRO A 96 16.73 1.48 -2.07
N VAL A 97 15.57 0.95 -1.70
CA VAL A 97 14.44 0.79 -2.61
C VAL A 97 13.96 2.15 -3.12
N ALA A 98 13.72 3.11 -2.23
CA ALA A 98 13.26 4.44 -2.63
C ALA A 98 14.32 5.27 -3.34
N TYR A 99 15.59 5.13 -2.94
CA TYR A 99 16.70 5.85 -3.56
C TYR A 99 16.79 5.50 -5.06
N TYR A 100 16.87 4.21 -5.38
CA TYR A 100 17.04 3.75 -6.76
C TYR A 100 15.77 3.86 -7.62
N THR A 101 14.59 3.90 -7.00
CA THR A 101 13.32 3.98 -7.75
C THR A 101 12.77 5.40 -7.89
N GLN A 102 13.06 6.31 -6.96
CA GLN A 102 12.46 7.64 -6.90
C GLN A 102 13.46 8.79 -6.96
N LEU A 103 14.60 8.70 -6.26
CA LEU A 103 15.58 9.78 -6.20
C LEU A 103 16.51 9.78 -7.41
N GLU A 104 17.14 8.65 -7.69
CA GLU A 104 18.14 8.53 -8.75
C GLU A 104 17.61 9.07 -10.10
N PRO A 105 16.38 8.70 -10.54
CA PRO A 105 15.85 9.19 -11.80
C PRO A 105 15.53 10.70 -11.80
N ARG A 106 15.12 11.27 -10.65
CA ARG A 106 14.66 12.66 -10.54
C ARG A 106 15.80 13.66 -10.34
N VAL A 107 16.87 13.25 -9.66
CA VAL A 107 18.02 14.12 -9.34
C VAL A 107 19.10 14.08 -10.43
N GLY A 108 18.84 13.33 -11.52
CA GLY A 108 19.75 12.98 -12.61
C GLY A 108 20.53 14.14 -13.27
N GLY A 109 21.54 14.64 -12.56
CA GLY A 109 22.51 15.61 -13.08
C GLY A 109 23.13 16.57 -12.06
N ILE A 110 22.53 16.80 -10.88
CA ILE A 110 23.03 17.82 -9.93
C ILE A 110 24.03 17.25 -8.91
N LEU A 111 23.90 15.97 -8.56
CA LEU A 111 24.87 15.26 -7.71
C LEU A 111 25.70 14.33 -8.60
N SER A 112 27.03 14.48 -8.57
CA SER A 112 27.95 13.74 -9.44
C SER A 112 27.86 12.20 -9.21
N PRO A 113 28.13 11.37 -10.25
CA PRO A 113 27.86 9.93 -10.25
C PRO A 113 28.74 9.08 -9.32
N ALA A 114 30.00 9.45 -9.08
CA ALA A 114 30.92 8.69 -8.24
C ALA A 114 30.70 8.92 -6.73
N SER A 115 29.90 9.92 -6.38
CA SER A 115 29.72 10.36 -5.02
C SER A 115 28.44 9.86 -4.38
N SER A 116 27.38 9.44 -5.08
CA SER A 116 26.03 9.53 -4.50
C SER A 116 25.80 8.79 -3.16
N ARG A 117 26.10 7.50 -3.00
CA ARG A 117 25.92 6.78 -1.70
C ARG A 117 27.04 7.08 -0.70
N LYS A 118 28.30 7.14 -1.16
CA LYS A 118 29.47 7.47 -0.32
C LYS A 118 29.38 8.89 0.24
N PHE A 119 28.85 9.83 -0.55
CA PHE A 119 28.51 11.21 -0.18
C PHE A 119 27.25 11.27 0.67
N LEU A 120 26.21 10.46 0.40
CA LEU A 120 25.04 10.34 1.30
C LEU A 120 25.47 9.87 2.70
N ASN A 121 26.40 8.92 2.76
CA ASN A 121 26.98 8.43 4.01
C ASN A 121 27.94 9.45 4.64
N GLY A 122 28.71 10.20 3.82
CA GLY A 122 29.74 11.14 4.27
C GLY A 122 29.26 12.56 4.62
N VAL A 123 28.22 13.10 3.97
CA VAL A 123 27.67 14.45 4.21
C VAL A 123 26.65 14.46 5.37
N GLY A 124 26.56 13.36 6.10
CA GLY A 124 25.57 13.16 7.15
C GLY A 124 24.20 13.01 6.52
N SER A 125 23.76 11.76 6.38
CA SER A 125 22.42 11.41 5.92
C SER A 125 21.30 12.17 6.64
N LEU A 126 21.54 12.71 7.85
CA LEU A 126 20.60 13.55 8.58
C LEU A 126 20.16 14.80 7.78
N LEU A 127 21.09 15.46 7.07
CA LEU A 127 20.75 16.62 6.24
C LEU A 127 19.94 16.19 5.02
N ILE A 128 20.30 15.08 4.39
CA ILE A 128 19.65 14.60 3.16
C ILE A 128 18.30 13.95 3.47
N VAL A 129 18.21 13.03 4.43
CA VAL A 129 16.94 12.45 4.89
C VAL A 129 15.97 13.55 5.30
N ARG A 130 16.42 14.57 6.06
CA ARG A 130 15.54 15.67 6.49
C ARG A 130 15.15 16.63 5.37
N TRP A 131 16.05 16.94 4.44
CA TRP A 131 15.75 17.83 3.31
C TRP A 131 14.96 17.15 2.21
N PHE A 132 15.22 15.87 1.92
CA PHE A 132 14.59 15.12 0.83
C PHE A 132 13.34 14.35 1.26
N GLN A 133 13.12 14.05 2.56
CA GLN A 133 11.87 13.43 3.04
C GLN A 133 10.62 14.11 2.47
N PRO A 134 10.49 15.45 2.55
CA PRO A 134 9.33 16.14 2.00
C PRO A 134 9.20 16.01 0.47
N PHE A 135 10.33 15.99 -0.26
CA PHE A 135 10.33 15.83 -1.72
C PHE A 135 10.02 14.40 -2.18
N LEU A 136 10.29 13.41 -1.33
CA LEU A 136 9.96 12.01 -1.56
C LEU A 136 8.52 11.66 -1.20
N GLY A 137 7.77 12.61 -0.63
CA GLY A 137 6.44 12.33 -0.09
C GLY A 137 6.48 11.41 1.13
N TRP A 138 7.63 11.32 1.79
CA TRP A 138 7.83 10.46 2.95
C TRP A 138 7.30 11.14 4.21
N SER A 139 6.18 10.62 4.68
CA SER A 139 5.58 11.03 5.94
C SER A 139 6.39 10.45 7.11
N PRO A 140 6.89 11.27 8.07
CA PRO A 140 7.55 10.77 9.28
C PRO A 140 6.55 10.11 10.25
N ARG A 141 5.25 10.16 9.94
CA ARG A 141 4.21 9.54 10.76
C ARG A 141 4.32 8.02 10.69
N LYS A 142 4.27 7.39 11.86
CA LYS A 142 4.19 5.93 12.02
C LYS A 142 2.82 5.42 11.57
N THR A 143 2.76 4.12 11.26
CA THR A 143 1.53 3.43 10.81
C THR A 143 0.33 3.70 11.72
N LEU A 144 0.52 3.63 13.05
CA LEU A 144 -0.54 3.89 14.03
C LEU A 144 -1.10 5.32 13.92
N GLN A 145 -0.23 6.33 13.76
CA GLN A 145 -0.66 7.72 13.65
C GLN A 145 -1.45 7.95 12.36
N ILE A 146 -1.02 7.34 11.24
CA ILE A 146 -1.73 7.44 9.96
C ILE A 146 -3.12 6.81 10.06
N GLY A 147 -3.27 5.70 10.80
CA GLY A 147 -4.57 5.11 11.10
C GLY A 147 -5.51 6.08 11.83
N VAL A 148 -5.03 6.75 12.88
CA VAL A 148 -5.80 7.77 13.62
C VAL A 148 -6.16 8.94 12.70
N ASP A 149 -5.18 9.50 11.99
CA ASP A 149 -5.39 10.63 11.07
C ASP A 149 -6.42 10.27 9.99
N THR A 150 -6.45 9.03 9.51
CA THR A 150 -7.40 8.56 8.50
C THR A 150 -8.84 8.65 9.00
N VAL A 151 -9.09 8.37 10.28
CA VAL A 151 -10.43 8.49 10.87
C VAL A 151 -10.87 9.96 10.91
N ASP A 152 -9.97 10.86 11.32
CA ASP A 152 -10.22 12.31 11.32
C ASP A 152 -10.46 12.86 9.90
N GLN A 153 -9.68 12.39 8.92
CA GLN A 153 -9.88 12.74 7.52
C GLN A 153 -11.23 12.25 6.99
N ASN A 154 -11.62 11.02 7.30
CA ASN A 154 -12.95 10.48 6.98
C ASN A 154 -14.07 11.36 7.54
N ASP A 155 -13.98 11.80 8.80
CA ASP A 155 -14.99 12.68 9.40
C ASP A 155 -15.04 14.06 8.71
N SER A 156 -13.93 14.54 8.15
CA SER A 156 -13.90 15.81 7.39
C SER A 156 -14.67 15.76 6.06
N VAL A 157 -14.85 14.57 5.47
CA VAL A 157 -15.52 14.38 4.17
C VAL A 157 -16.99 14.79 4.23
N PHE A 158 -17.63 14.72 5.39
CA PHE A 158 -19.04 15.08 5.53
C PHE A 158 -19.36 16.50 5.02
N SER A 159 -18.43 17.45 5.23
CA SER A 159 -18.54 18.82 4.72
C SER A 159 -18.58 18.92 3.19
N VAL A 160 -17.97 17.96 2.49
CA VAL A 160 -17.94 17.86 1.02
C VAL A 160 -19.29 17.39 0.49
N PHE A 161 -19.89 16.40 1.14
CA PHE A 161 -21.20 15.89 0.74
C PHE A 161 -22.28 16.96 0.77
N ARG A 162 -22.14 17.96 1.64
CA ARG A 162 -23.05 19.11 1.70
C ARG A 162 -23.01 20.01 0.47
N LYS A 163 -21.92 20.01 -0.28
CA LYS A 163 -21.73 20.92 -1.42
C LYS A 163 -22.13 20.30 -2.76
N SER A 164 -22.20 18.97 -2.84
CA SER A 164 -22.53 18.27 -4.08
C SER A 164 -24.03 17.98 -4.17
N ASP A 165 -24.57 18.00 -5.40
CA ASP A 165 -25.95 17.63 -5.66
C ASP A 165 -26.15 16.11 -5.68
N ALA A 166 -25.14 15.35 -6.14
CA ALA A 166 -25.14 13.88 -6.12
C ALA A 166 -25.20 13.28 -4.70
N THR A 167 -24.92 14.11 -3.70
CA THR A 167 -25.00 13.77 -2.27
C THR A 167 -25.90 14.73 -1.49
N LYS A 168 -26.78 15.49 -2.17
CA LYS A 168 -27.63 16.52 -1.55
C LYS A 168 -28.49 15.96 -0.42
N HIS A 169 -28.96 14.73 -0.57
CA HIS A 169 -29.72 13.98 0.43
C HIS A 169 -28.96 13.72 1.74
N LEU A 170 -27.62 13.83 1.76
CA LEU A 170 -26.82 13.67 2.98
C LEU A 170 -26.81 14.93 3.86
N ARG A 171 -27.26 16.09 3.35
CA ARG A 171 -27.22 17.38 4.07
C ARG A 171 -27.96 17.33 5.41
N ASP A 172 -29.03 16.54 5.47
CA ASP A 172 -29.96 16.47 6.60
C ASP A 172 -29.58 15.37 7.64
N CYS A 173 -28.44 14.69 7.46
CA CYS A 173 -28.02 13.52 8.24
C CYS A 173 -26.87 13.74 9.23
N GLU A 174 -26.58 15.00 9.58
CA GLU A 174 -25.34 15.47 10.24
C GLU A 174 -24.84 14.69 11.48
N PRO A 175 -25.67 14.19 12.42
CA PRO A 175 -25.13 13.56 13.62
C PRO A 175 -24.58 12.12 13.42
N SER A 176 -24.68 11.56 12.21
CA SER A 176 -24.72 10.09 12.05
C SER A 176 -23.80 9.47 11.00
N PHE A 177 -22.93 10.26 10.35
CA PHE A 177 -22.03 9.77 9.30
C PHE A 177 -20.98 8.76 9.80
N LEU A 178 -20.79 7.67 9.06
CA LEU A 178 -19.77 6.65 9.33
C LEU A 178 -18.87 6.47 8.10
N GLY A 179 -17.69 7.11 8.12
CA GLY A 179 -16.65 6.85 7.12
C GLY A 179 -15.85 5.60 7.46
N MET A 180 -15.86 4.61 6.58
CA MET A 180 -15.13 3.36 6.71
C MET A 180 -13.97 3.34 5.70
N SER A 181 -12.86 2.72 6.08
CA SER A 181 -11.73 2.50 5.18
C SER A 181 -11.26 1.05 5.29
N ILE A 182 -11.10 0.40 4.15
CA ILE A 182 -10.38 -0.87 4.04
C ILE A 182 -8.90 -0.52 4.00
N VAL A 183 -8.21 -0.79 5.10
CA VAL A 183 -6.85 -0.35 5.31
C VAL A 183 -5.85 -1.43 4.93
N LEU A 184 -4.85 -1.03 4.17
CA LEU A 184 -3.83 -1.90 3.61
C LEU A 184 -2.48 -1.49 4.18
N THR A 185 -1.72 -2.49 4.59
CA THR A 185 -0.32 -2.33 4.94
C THR A 185 0.58 -2.77 3.80
N MET A 186 1.84 -2.38 3.87
CA MET A 186 2.84 -2.68 2.86
C MET A 186 4.05 -3.31 3.51
N ASP A 187 4.37 -4.50 3.05
CA ASP A 187 5.58 -5.19 3.43
C ASP A 187 6.68 -4.92 2.40
N MET A 188 7.62 -4.04 2.71
CA MET A 188 8.70 -3.73 1.78
C MET A 188 10.03 -4.38 2.21
N ASP A 189 10.01 -5.22 3.24
CA ASP A 189 11.23 -5.83 3.78
C ASP A 189 11.88 -6.71 2.71
N LEU A 190 11.11 -7.44 1.90
CA LEU A 190 11.62 -8.34 0.86
C LEU A 190 11.63 -7.72 -0.54
N CYS A 191 11.56 -6.39 -0.68
CA CYS A 191 11.41 -5.69 -1.96
C CYS A 191 12.70 -5.63 -2.82
N HIS A 192 13.35 -6.77 -3.00
CA HIS A 192 14.58 -6.99 -3.80
C HIS A 192 14.68 -8.44 -4.26
N LEU A 193 15.66 -8.75 -5.11
CA LEU A 193 15.78 -10.07 -5.70
C LEU A 193 16.13 -11.16 -4.67
N ASP A 194 16.96 -10.85 -3.67
CA ASP A 194 17.26 -11.78 -2.57
C ASP A 194 16.06 -12.05 -1.65
N GLY A 195 14.94 -11.35 -1.88
CA GLY A 195 13.66 -11.64 -1.23
C GLY A 195 13.21 -13.08 -1.47
N TYR A 196 13.54 -13.69 -2.62
CA TYR A 196 13.26 -15.11 -2.89
C TYR A 196 13.97 -16.07 -1.93
N LYS A 197 15.07 -15.64 -1.30
CA LYS A 197 15.77 -16.39 -0.26
C LYS A 197 15.21 -16.12 1.14
N GLY A 198 14.12 -15.35 1.24
CA GLY A 198 13.57 -14.87 2.51
C GLY A 198 14.41 -13.77 3.18
N GLN A 199 15.37 -13.16 2.47
CA GLN A 199 16.26 -12.13 3.03
C GLN A 199 15.65 -10.74 2.90
N SER A 200 15.64 -9.99 4.01
CA SER A 200 15.22 -8.59 4.02
C SER A 200 16.25 -7.68 3.34
N VAL A 201 15.81 -6.54 2.80
CA VAL A 201 16.68 -5.50 2.22
C VAL A 201 17.68 -5.03 3.25
N TYR A 202 17.25 -4.81 4.49
CA TYR A 202 18.14 -4.59 5.62
C TYR A 202 18.40 -5.89 6.35
N THR A 203 19.68 -6.22 6.51
CA THR A 203 20.16 -7.35 7.31
C THR A 203 20.88 -6.82 8.52
N GLU A 204 20.39 -7.17 9.71
CA GLU A 204 21.07 -6.87 10.97
C GLU A 204 22.36 -7.70 11.08
N VAL A 205 23.45 -7.07 11.49
CA VAL A 205 24.75 -7.69 11.71
C VAL A 205 25.13 -7.48 13.16
N GLU A 206 25.24 -8.59 13.89
CA GLU A 206 25.78 -8.60 15.24
C GLU A 206 27.31 -8.51 15.18
N PRO A 207 27.92 -7.49 15.80
CA PRO A 207 29.38 -7.37 15.82
C PRO A 207 30.01 -8.46 16.71
N PRO A 208 31.19 -9.00 16.35
CA PRO A 208 31.86 -10.06 17.11
C PRO A 208 32.15 -9.70 18.58
N ASP A 209 32.39 -8.42 18.85
CA ASP A 209 32.88 -7.93 20.14
C ASP A 209 31.77 -7.40 21.06
N GLY A 210 30.50 -7.66 20.74
CA GLY A 210 29.34 -7.23 21.55
C GLY A 210 29.05 -5.72 21.48
N GLY A 211 29.52 -5.04 20.44
CA GLY A 211 29.11 -3.66 20.12
C GLY A 211 27.64 -3.56 19.68
N ASP A 212 27.19 -2.34 19.39
CA ASP A 212 25.83 -2.11 18.88
C ASP A 212 25.64 -2.77 17.50
N SER A 213 24.52 -3.48 17.31
CA SER A 213 24.13 -3.99 16.00
C SER A 213 24.13 -2.88 14.95
N TYR A 214 24.61 -3.20 13.76
CA TYR A 214 24.46 -2.33 12.59
C TYR A 214 23.71 -3.07 11.48
N TYR A 215 23.21 -2.32 10.51
CA TYR A 215 22.44 -2.88 9.41
C TYR A 215 23.25 -2.80 8.13
N THR A 216 23.08 -3.79 7.26
CA THR A 216 23.65 -3.82 5.91
C THR A 216 22.55 -4.01 4.88
N PHE A 217 22.84 -3.68 3.62
CA PHE A 217 22.00 -3.99 2.48
C PHE A 217 22.87 -4.46 1.32
N SER A 218 22.32 -5.30 0.44
CA SER A 218 23.01 -5.78 -0.76
C SER A 218 22.55 -4.98 -1.97
N THR A 219 23.46 -4.73 -2.91
CA THR A 219 23.09 -4.31 -4.28
C THR A 219 23.44 -5.38 -5.28
N ARG A 220 22.56 -5.56 -6.27
CA ARG A 220 22.72 -6.55 -7.33
C ARG A 220 22.89 -5.91 -8.70
N LEU A 221 23.59 -6.62 -9.57
CA LEU A 221 23.71 -6.35 -11.00
C LEU A 221 23.13 -7.46 -11.86
N THR A 222 22.93 -8.66 -11.33
CA THR A 222 22.46 -9.80 -12.10
C THR A 222 21.33 -10.54 -11.38
N GLY A 223 20.64 -11.38 -12.15
CA GLY A 223 19.66 -12.34 -11.65
C GLY A 223 20.29 -13.57 -10.99
N ASP A 224 21.63 -13.69 -10.98
CA ASP A 224 22.35 -14.88 -10.52
C ASP A 224 22.17 -15.08 -9.01
N VAL A 225 21.64 -16.23 -8.62
CA VAL A 225 21.41 -16.56 -7.21
C VAL A 225 22.71 -16.57 -6.40
N ASN A 226 23.85 -16.88 -7.04
CA ASN A 226 25.18 -16.98 -6.43
C ASN A 226 26.03 -15.72 -6.61
N GLU A 227 25.42 -14.62 -7.05
CA GLU A 227 26.10 -13.34 -7.15
C GLU A 227 26.75 -12.95 -5.80
N ARG A 228 28.05 -12.65 -5.82
CA ARG A 228 28.78 -12.16 -4.65
C ARG A 228 28.08 -10.88 -4.15
N PRO A 229 27.62 -10.84 -2.88
CA PRO A 229 26.89 -9.69 -2.39
C PRO A 229 27.81 -8.48 -2.26
N ASP A 230 27.39 -7.34 -2.81
CA ASP A 230 28.00 -6.05 -2.50
C ASP A 230 27.28 -5.43 -1.29
N LEU A 231 27.78 -5.76 -0.10
CA LEU A 231 27.20 -5.30 1.15
C LEU A 231 27.63 -3.85 1.44
N GLY A 232 26.64 -2.97 1.57
CA GLY A 232 26.80 -1.62 2.06
C GLY A 232 26.28 -1.49 3.50
N ALA A 233 27.00 -0.76 4.35
CA ALA A 233 26.49 -0.40 5.67
C ALA A 233 25.34 0.62 5.53
N ALA A 234 24.22 0.32 6.20
CA ALA A 234 23.09 1.22 6.34
C ALA A 234 23.41 2.30 7.37
N HIS A 235 23.15 3.56 7.03
CA HIS A 235 23.44 4.67 7.93
C HIS A 235 22.47 4.63 9.14
N PRO A 236 22.92 4.88 10.40
CA PRO A 236 22.05 4.92 11.60
C PRO A 236 20.76 5.73 11.47
N ALA A 237 20.81 6.93 10.89
CA ALA A 237 19.61 7.72 10.61
C ALA A 237 18.62 7.10 9.60
N GLU A 238 19.05 6.16 8.74
CA GLU A 238 18.16 5.48 7.77
C GLU A 238 17.44 4.30 8.40
N TRP A 239 18.17 3.43 9.11
CA TRP A 239 17.57 2.25 9.74
C TRP A 239 16.91 2.59 11.07
N GLY A 240 17.37 3.61 11.79
CA GLY A 240 16.80 4.03 13.07
C GLY A 240 15.37 4.60 12.95
N ILE A 241 14.94 4.97 11.75
CA ILE A 241 13.56 5.38 11.47
C ILE A 241 12.74 4.29 10.78
N PHE A 242 13.38 3.23 10.27
CA PHE A 242 12.75 2.16 9.51
C PHE A 242 11.72 1.42 10.37
N GLU A 243 10.53 1.21 9.81
CA GLU A 243 9.44 0.50 10.49
C GLU A 243 9.28 -0.89 9.86
N PRO A 244 9.86 -1.95 10.46
CA PRO A 244 9.83 -3.29 9.88
C PRO A 244 8.40 -3.84 9.85
N TRP A 245 8.15 -4.81 8.96
CA TRP A 245 6.82 -5.41 8.75
C TRP A 245 6.08 -5.78 10.04
N ASN A 246 6.73 -6.47 10.97
CA ASN A 246 6.09 -6.91 12.22
C ASN A 246 5.60 -5.73 13.08
N ALA A 247 6.35 -4.62 13.10
CA ALA A 247 5.94 -3.41 13.80
C ALA A 247 4.72 -2.76 13.13
N GLN A 248 4.70 -2.73 11.79
CA GLN A 248 3.54 -2.22 11.03
C GLN A 248 2.28 -3.06 11.26
N VAL A 249 2.40 -4.40 11.31
CA VAL A 249 1.27 -5.29 11.60
C VAL A 249 0.68 -4.99 12.97
N LEU A 250 1.52 -4.86 14.00
CA LEU A 250 1.06 -4.54 15.34
C LEU A 250 0.41 -3.15 15.40
N ALA A 251 1.03 -2.15 14.77
CA ALA A 251 0.50 -0.79 14.70
C ALA A 251 -0.85 -0.74 13.98
N THR A 252 -1.02 -1.52 12.91
CA THR A 252 -2.27 -1.66 12.16
C THR A 252 -3.37 -2.32 12.99
N LYS A 253 -3.05 -3.44 13.64
CA LYS A 253 -3.99 -4.11 14.56
C LYS A 253 -4.43 -3.15 15.67
N THR A 254 -3.50 -2.39 16.22
CA THR A 254 -3.77 -1.37 17.25
C THR A 254 -4.70 -0.27 16.73
N ALA A 255 -4.40 0.32 15.57
CA ALA A 255 -5.25 1.35 14.97
C ALA A 255 -6.67 0.86 14.69
N CYS A 256 -6.80 -0.36 14.13
CA CYS A 256 -8.11 -0.93 13.81
C CYS A 256 -8.92 -1.30 15.06
N ALA A 257 -8.26 -1.78 16.11
CA ALA A 257 -8.91 -2.06 17.39
C ALA A 257 -9.28 -0.78 18.15
N GLU A 258 -8.50 0.29 18.04
CA GLU A 258 -8.86 1.61 18.56
C GLU A 258 -10.09 2.18 17.83
N HIS A 259 -10.19 1.97 16.51
CA HIS A 259 -11.26 2.49 15.66
C HIS A 259 -12.06 1.37 14.96
N PRO A 260 -12.74 0.48 15.71
CA PRO A 260 -13.36 -0.72 15.16
C PRO A 260 -14.42 -0.37 14.12
N PHE A 261 -14.37 -1.05 12.97
CA PHE A 261 -15.24 -0.84 11.80
C PHE A 261 -15.16 0.54 11.14
N ARG A 262 -14.36 1.48 11.65
CA ARG A 262 -13.92 2.67 10.88
C ARG A 262 -12.72 2.30 10.02
N LEU A 263 -11.84 1.43 10.52
CA LEU A 263 -10.72 0.85 9.80
C LEU A 263 -10.92 -0.67 9.79
N ILE A 264 -10.90 -1.29 8.61
CA ILE A 264 -11.00 -2.74 8.44
C ILE A 264 -9.73 -3.21 7.73
N PRO A 265 -8.84 -3.96 8.39
CA PRO A 265 -7.53 -4.22 7.83
C PRO A 265 -7.54 -5.41 6.86
N MET A 266 -6.67 -5.35 5.85
CA MET A 266 -6.22 -6.51 5.08
C MET A 266 -4.79 -6.88 5.47
N TYR A 267 -4.49 -8.17 5.51
CA TYR A 267 -3.16 -8.66 5.84
C TYR A 267 -2.28 -8.62 4.58
N HIS A 268 -1.11 -7.99 4.61
CA HIS A 268 -0.17 -8.05 3.48
C HIS A 268 0.48 -9.43 3.43
N TYR A 269 0.17 -10.21 2.39
CA TYR A 269 0.79 -11.51 2.16
C TYR A 269 1.96 -11.34 1.19
N GLU A 270 3.17 -11.28 1.73
CA GLU A 270 4.42 -11.35 0.96
C GLU A 270 4.81 -12.83 0.83
N PRO A 271 4.57 -13.47 -0.33
CA PRO A 271 4.67 -14.92 -0.47
C PRO A 271 6.10 -15.43 -0.34
N ARG A 272 7.12 -14.60 -0.59
CA ARG A 272 8.53 -15.00 -0.49
C ARG A 272 8.98 -15.21 0.96
N ARG A 273 8.29 -14.63 1.95
CA ARG A 273 8.54 -14.94 3.38
C ARG A 273 8.33 -16.42 3.72
N TYR A 274 7.57 -17.12 2.90
CA TYR A 274 7.24 -18.53 3.09
C TYR A 274 8.04 -19.43 2.14
N SER A 275 9.14 -18.92 1.60
CA SER A 275 10.15 -19.71 0.88
C SER A 275 11.26 -20.10 1.85
N GLN A 276 11.61 -21.37 1.89
CA GLN A 276 12.69 -21.90 2.71
C GLN A 276 13.92 -22.14 1.84
N TRP A 277 15.02 -21.51 2.26
CA TRP A 277 16.31 -21.58 1.59
C TRP A 277 17.31 -22.28 2.52
N THR A 278 17.87 -23.40 2.08
CA THR A 278 18.88 -24.16 2.86
C THR A 278 20.31 -23.75 2.53
N GLY A 279 20.51 -22.97 1.46
CA GLY A 279 21.81 -22.59 0.94
C GLY A 279 22.43 -23.62 0.00
N LYS A 280 21.72 -24.73 -0.28
CA LYS A 280 22.16 -25.78 -1.22
C LYS A 280 21.55 -25.61 -2.61
N GLU A 281 20.50 -24.80 -2.71
CA GLU A 281 19.76 -24.49 -3.92
C GLU A 281 20.63 -23.74 -4.93
N LYS A 282 20.53 -24.12 -6.19
CA LYS A 282 21.27 -23.52 -7.32
C LYS A 282 20.42 -22.57 -8.15
N ALA A 283 19.12 -22.51 -7.90
CA ALA A 283 18.18 -21.62 -8.56
C ALA A 283 16.97 -21.35 -7.66
N PHE A 284 16.31 -20.19 -7.82
CA PHE A 284 15.15 -19.80 -7.01
C PHE A 284 13.99 -20.82 -6.97
N PRO A 285 13.64 -21.53 -8.06
CA PRO A 285 12.58 -22.55 -8.02
C PRO A 285 12.88 -23.77 -7.13
N GLU A 286 14.11 -23.94 -6.66
CA GLU A 286 14.49 -25.06 -5.79
C GLU A 286 14.13 -24.82 -4.31
N ALA A 287 13.71 -23.60 -3.94
CA ALA A 287 13.23 -23.30 -2.59
C ALA A 287 12.04 -24.18 -2.20
N SER A 288 12.04 -24.67 -0.96
CA SER A 288 10.91 -25.43 -0.43
C SER A 288 9.86 -24.52 0.21
N LEU A 289 8.62 -25.00 0.29
CA LEU A 289 7.53 -24.30 0.97
C LEU A 289 7.73 -24.33 2.49
N SER A 290 7.62 -23.18 3.15
CA SER A 290 7.64 -23.10 4.63
C SER A 290 6.42 -23.78 5.24
N PRO A 291 6.54 -24.58 6.32
CA PRO A 291 5.41 -25.26 6.94
C PRO A 291 4.39 -24.29 7.57
N ASP A 292 4.78 -23.04 7.82
CA ASP A 292 3.92 -21.99 8.36
C ASP A 292 3.37 -21.02 7.30
N TRP A 293 3.44 -21.38 6.00
CA TRP A 293 2.94 -20.55 4.90
C TRP A 293 1.48 -20.11 5.06
N ASN A 294 0.67 -20.94 5.72
CA ASN A 294 -0.75 -20.73 5.93
C ASN A 294 -1.07 -20.02 7.26
N LYS A 295 -0.07 -19.71 8.09
CA LYS A 295 -0.26 -19.04 9.39
C LYS A 295 -1.08 -17.76 9.29
N PRO A 296 -0.93 -16.89 8.26
CA PRO A 296 -1.76 -15.69 8.12
C PRO A 296 -3.26 -15.96 8.00
N PHE A 297 -3.68 -17.13 7.49
CA PHE A 297 -5.10 -17.47 7.38
C PHE A 297 -5.79 -17.58 8.75
N ALA A 298 -5.05 -17.90 9.82
CA ALA A 298 -5.59 -17.91 11.18
C ALA A 298 -5.95 -16.51 11.69
N GLU A 299 -5.45 -15.45 11.04
CA GLU A 299 -5.77 -14.07 11.40
C GLU A 299 -6.96 -13.49 10.61
N LEU A 300 -7.50 -14.23 9.64
CA LEU A 300 -8.62 -13.80 8.83
C LEU A 300 -9.97 -14.04 9.51
N ALA A 301 -10.86 -13.07 9.41
CA ALA A 301 -12.28 -13.28 9.64
C ALA A 301 -12.89 -13.92 8.39
N THR A 302 -13.41 -15.13 8.56
CA THR A 302 -14.15 -15.85 7.51
C THR A 302 -15.58 -16.09 7.99
N LYS A 303 -16.38 -16.84 7.23
CA LYS A 303 -17.72 -17.26 7.68
C LYS A 303 -17.66 -18.12 8.96
N SER A 304 -16.63 -18.94 9.11
CA SER A 304 -16.50 -19.92 10.19
C SER A 304 -15.44 -19.58 11.24
N GLN A 305 -14.60 -18.57 11.00
CA GLN A 305 -13.47 -18.23 11.84
C GLN A 305 -13.46 -16.74 12.21
N ALA A 306 -13.20 -16.45 13.49
CA ALA A 306 -12.92 -15.10 13.95
C ALA A 306 -11.48 -14.68 13.60
N GLY A 307 -11.30 -13.41 13.23
CA GLY A 307 -9.98 -12.88 12.90
C GLY A 307 -9.99 -11.37 12.78
N MET A 308 -8.80 -10.76 12.74
CA MET A 308 -8.63 -9.32 12.68
C MET A 308 -8.76 -8.76 11.27
N PHE A 309 -8.46 -9.56 10.25
CA PHE A 309 -8.33 -9.10 8.87
C PHE A 309 -9.48 -9.59 7.99
N ALA A 310 -9.92 -8.76 7.06
CA ALA A 310 -11.00 -9.09 6.12
C ALA A 310 -10.55 -9.88 4.89
N GLY A 311 -9.24 -9.94 4.64
CA GLY A 311 -8.64 -10.66 3.51
C GLY A 311 -7.16 -10.34 3.35
N PHE A 312 -6.63 -10.58 2.16
CA PHE A 312 -5.22 -10.33 1.84
C PHE A 312 -4.98 -9.15 0.91
N LYS A 313 -3.91 -8.42 1.20
CA LYS A 313 -3.24 -7.50 0.28
C LYS A 313 -2.02 -8.21 -0.32
N MET A 314 -1.79 -8.03 -1.61
CA MET A 314 -0.55 -8.39 -2.30
C MET A 314 0.02 -7.19 -3.07
N TYR A 315 1.29 -7.30 -3.47
CA TYR A 315 1.98 -6.26 -4.22
C TYR A 315 3.07 -6.85 -5.12
N THR A 316 2.66 -7.42 -6.26
CA THR A 316 3.57 -8.07 -7.22
C THR A 316 4.65 -7.14 -7.79
N SER A 317 4.49 -5.81 -7.67
CA SER A 317 5.54 -4.82 -7.95
C SER A 317 6.76 -4.88 -7.01
N GLN A 318 6.64 -5.53 -5.85
CA GLN A 318 7.79 -5.96 -5.03
C GLN A 318 8.55 -7.14 -5.63
N ALA A 319 8.10 -7.59 -6.80
CA ALA A 319 8.77 -8.46 -7.74
C ALA A 319 8.69 -9.95 -7.42
N TYR A 320 7.45 -10.41 -7.55
CA TYR A 320 7.04 -11.79 -7.81
C TYR A 320 5.84 -11.75 -8.77
N GLN A 321 5.66 -12.80 -9.56
CA GLN A 321 4.55 -12.92 -10.53
C GLN A 321 3.33 -13.59 -9.89
N PRO A 322 2.11 -13.43 -10.46
CA PRO A 322 0.92 -14.16 -9.98
C PRO A 322 1.05 -15.68 -10.08
N THR A 323 1.84 -16.16 -11.03
CA THR A 323 2.12 -17.58 -11.25
C THR A 323 3.61 -17.87 -11.15
N ASP A 324 4.30 -17.19 -10.24
CA ASP A 324 5.77 -17.25 -10.14
C ASP A 324 6.27 -18.66 -9.78
N PRO A 325 7.07 -19.30 -10.65
CA PRO A 325 7.67 -20.60 -10.33
C PRO A 325 8.73 -20.50 -9.23
N ASN A 326 9.23 -19.31 -8.91
CA ASN A 326 10.25 -19.08 -7.89
C ASN A 326 9.66 -18.93 -6.49
N VAL A 327 8.33 -18.98 -6.33
CA VAL A 327 7.65 -18.79 -5.03
C VAL A 327 6.73 -19.98 -4.74
N PRO A 328 7.19 -20.99 -3.98
CA PRO A 328 6.45 -22.24 -3.80
C PRO A 328 5.09 -22.06 -3.12
N ALA A 329 4.91 -21.01 -2.31
CA ALA A 329 3.67 -20.76 -1.56
C ALA A 329 2.47 -20.31 -2.42
N LEU A 330 2.70 -19.73 -3.59
CA LEU A 330 1.63 -19.04 -4.35
C LEU A 330 0.49 -19.97 -4.77
N ALA A 331 0.81 -21.16 -5.26
CA ALA A 331 -0.20 -22.09 -5.75
C ALA A 331 -1.17 -22.53 -4.63
N GLU A 332 -0.64 -22.90 -3.47
CA GLU A 332 -1.45 -23.30 -2.31
C GLU A 332 -2.23 -22.11 -1.72
N PHE A 333 -1.59 -20.94 -1.67
CA PHE A 333 -2.21 -19.69 -1.21
C PHE A 333 -3.46 -19.35 -2.02
N PHE A 334 -3.35 -19.27 -3.35
CA PHE A 334 -4.50 -18.92 -4.19
C PHE A 334 -5.59 -19.98 -4.20
N ALA A 335 -5.21 -21.27 -4.19
CA ALA A 335 -6.18 -22.36 -4.08
C ALA A 335 -7.00 -22.26 -2.78
N LYS A 336 -6.35 -21.96 -1.64
CA LYS A 336 -7.02 -21.77 -0.36
C LYS A 336 -7.89 -20.51 -0.36
N CYS A 337 -7.42 -19.38 -0.89
CA CYS A 337 -8.23 -18.17 -1.02
C CYS A 337 -9.49 -18.40 -1.86
N ALA A 338 -9.37 -19.09 -3.01
CA ALA A 338 -10.51 -19.43 -3.85
C ALA A 338 -11.49 -20.39 -3.16
N GLY A 339 -10.97 -21.40 -2.43
CA GLY A 339 -11.80 -22.37 -1.69
C GLY A 339 -12.56 -21.76 -0.51
N GLU A 340 -11.95 -20.81 0.19
CA GLU A 340 -12.53 -20.14 1.36
C GLU A 340 -13.28 -18.83 1.02
N GLY A 341 -13.21 -18.38 -0.25
CA GLY A 341 -13.82 -17.14 -0.70
C GLY A 341 -13.19 -15.89 -0.08
N VAL A 342 -11.89 -15.95 0.21
CA VAL A 342 -11.10 -14.87 0.80
C VAL A 342 -10.78 -13.84 -0.28
N PRO A 343 -11.10 -12.54 -0.06
CA PRO A 343 -10.79 -11.49 -1.02
C PRO A 343 -9.30 -11.15 -1.01
N ILE A 344 -8.75 -10.96 -2.22
CA ILE A 344 -7.39 -10.50 -2.45
C ILE A 344 -7.44 -9.16 -3.17
N MET A 345 -6.84 -8.13 -2.59
CA MET A 345 -6.54 -6.90 -3.29
C MET A 345 -5.06 -6.88 -3.65
N THR A 346 -4.71 -6.50 -4.87
CA THR A 346 -3.31 -6.35 -5.29
C THR A 346 -3.15 -5.12 -6.16
N HIS A 347 -1.93 -4.60 -6.27
CA HIS A 347 -1.70 -3.54 -7.25
C HIS A 347 -1.38 -4.07 -8.65
N CYS A 348 -1.84 -3.35 -9.65
CA CYS A 348 -1.84 -3.64 -11.08
C CYS A 348 -1.78 -2.30 -11.83
N THR A 349 -0.72 -1.54 -11.59
CA THR A 349 -0.49 -0.23 -12.20
C THR A 349 0.91 -0.21 -12.83
N PRO A 350 1.08 0.41 -14.01
CA PRO A 350 2.41 0.58 -14.63
C PRO A 350 3.31 1.57 -13.86
N SER A 351 2.73 2.38 -12.97
CA SER A 351 3.41 3.33 -12.08
C SER A 351 3.23 2.93 -10.61
N GLY A 352 4.14 3.35 -9.71
CA GLY A 352 4.04 3.04 -8.28
C GLY A 352 5.38 2.78 -7.62
N HIS A 353 5.36 2.08 -6.48
CA HIS A 353 6.57 1.60 -5.81
C HIS A 353 6.97 0.24 -6.38
N PHE A 354 8.21 0.14 -6.85
CA PHE A 354 8.77 -1.09 -7.40
C PHE A 354 9.98 -1.52 -6.60
N THR A 355 10.39 -2.77 -6.77
CA THR A 355 11.76 -3.14 -6.42
C THR A 355 12.78 -2.34 -7.23
N HIS A 356 13.93 -2.07 -6.61
CA HIS A 356 15.06 -1.49 -7.31
C HIS A 356 15.72 -2.46 -8.30
N ASP A 357 15.50 -3.77 -8.15
CA ASP A 357 16.07 -4.82 -8.99
C ASP A 357 15.22 -5.16 -10.22
N ARG A 358 14.16 -4.40 -10.52
CA ARG A 358 13.10 -4.79 -11.48
C ARG A 358 13.62 -5.19 -12.87
N LYS A 359 14.78 -4.67 -13.26
CA LYS A 359 15.44 -4.97 -14.54
C LYS A 359 16.15 -6.32 -14.58
N LEU A 360 16.49 -6.87 -13.43
CA LEU A 360 17.22 -8.14 -13.28
C LEU A 360 16.29 -9.35 -13.44
N TYR A 361 14.99 -9.15 -13.21
CA TYR A 361 13.99 -10.23 -13.22
C TYR A 361 13.85 -10.95 -14.57
N ILE A 362 14.21 -10.31 -15.68
CA ILE A 362 14.23 -10.98 -16.99
C ILE A 362 15.23 -12.14 -17.03
N GLU A 363 16.30 -12.09 -16.22
CA GLU A 363 17.36 -13.11 -16.20
C GLU A 363 16.90 -14.41 -15.55
N LEU A 364 15.79 -14.37 -14.80
CA LEU A 364 15.15 -15.56 -14.23
C LEU A 364 14.36 -16.36 -15.27
N ASP A 365 14.14 -15.80 -16.46
CA ASP A 365 13.42 -16.42 -17.57
C ASP A 365 14.40 -16.63 -18.73
N PRO A 366 14.94 -17.84 -18.92
CA PRO A 366 15.94 -18.11 -19.95
C PRO A 366 15.47 -17.75 -21.38
N ALA A 367 14.18 -17.87 -21.66
CA ALA A 367 13.63 -17.53 -22.97
C ALA A 367 13.63 -16.01 -23.18
N ALA A 368 13.19 -15.24 -22.18
CA ALA A 368 13.19 -13.78 -22.23
C ALA A 368 14.61 -13.19 -22.19
N ALA A 369 15.49 -13.74 -21.35
CA ALA A 369 16.91 -13.38 -21.29
C ALA A 369 17.63 -13.67 -22.61
N GLY A 370 17.27 -14.76 -23.29
CA GLY A 370 17.78 -15.10 -24.62
C GLY A 370 17.50 -14.01 -25.66
N ALA A 371 16.36 -13.34 -25.56
CA ALA A 371 15.92 -12.28 -26.47
C ALA A 371 16.59 -10.91 -26.23
N LEU A 372 17.38 -10.74 -25.18
CA LEU A 372 18.16 -9.52 -24.95
C LEU A 372 19.18 -9.29 -26.08
N SER A 373 19.39 -8.02 -26.45
CA SER A 373 20.39 -7.63 -27.43
C SER A 373 21.81 -8.00 -26.96
N GLN A 374 22.74 -8.21 -27.90
CA GLN A 374 24.13 -8.46 -27.53
C GLN A 374 24.74 -7.27 -26.79
N ALA A 375 24.40 -6.04 -27.19
CA ALA A 375 24.86 -4.83 -26.52
C ALA A 375 24.41 -4.77 -25.05
N ASP A 376 23.15 -5.15 -24.75
CA ASP A 376 22.69 -5.21 -23.36
C ASP A 376 23.41 -6.31 -22.57
N LYS A 377 23.64 -7.48 -23.18
CA LYS A 377 24.40 -8.58 -22.57
C LYS A 377 25.83 -8.15 -22.25
N ASP A 378 26.49 -7.46 -23.18
CA ASP A 378 27.85 -6.96 -23.03
C ASP A 378 27.93 -5.88 -21.94
N ALA A 379 26.98 -4.96 -21.88
CA ALA A 379 26.93 -3.90 -20.86
C ALA A 379 26.81 -4.48 -19.44
N TYR A 380 25.93 -5.48 -19.24
CA TYR A 380 25.80 -6.16 -17.96
C TYR A 380 27.04 -7.02 -17.62
N SER A 381 27.64 -7.67 -18.61
CA SER A 381 28.89 -8.42 -18.43
C SER A 381 30.05 -7.51 -18.02
N ASP A 382 30.19 -6.34 -18.64
CA ASP A 382 31.21 -5.34 -18.30
C ASP A 382 30.99 -4.78 -16.90
N ALA A 383 29.74 -4.41 -16.55
CA ALA A 383 29.40 -3.96 -15.21
C ALA A 383 29.71 -5.02 -14.14
N ARG A 384 29.39 -6.29 -14.40
CA ARG A 384 29.71 -7.42 -13.50
C ARG A 384 31.21 -7.55 -13.28
N LYS A 385 32.01 -7.56 -14.35
CA LYS A 385 33.48 -7.68 -14.25
C LYS A 385 34.08 -6.52 -13.43
N LYS A 386 33.63 -5.29 -13.67
CA LYS A 386 34.08 -4.11 -12.93
C LYS A 386 33.68 -4.18 -11.46
N ARG A 387 32.47 -4.66 -11.16
CA ARG A 387 32.05 -4.89 -9.77
C ARG A 387 32.92 -5.93 -9.09
N ASP A 388 33.15 -7.08 -9.72
CA ASP A 388 33.96 -8.14 -9.09
C ASP A 388 35.39 -7.62 -8.80
N THR A 389 35.96 -6.83 -9.72
CA THR A 389 37.25 -6.12 -9.51
C THR A 389 37.17 -5.15 -8.31
N TYR A 390 36.09 -4.38 -8.20
CA TYR A 390 35.84 -3.50 -7.05
C TYR A 390 35.70 -4.28 -5.73
N LEU A 391 35.00 -5.41 -5.73
CA LEU A 391 34.82 -6.23 -4.53
C LEU A 391 36.13 -6.88 -4.06
N ASP A 392 37.02 -7.24 -4.99
CA ASP A 392 38.38 -7.71 -4.66
C ASP A 392 39.23 -6.58 -4.05
N ALA A 393 39.14 -5.37 -4.63
CA ALA A 393 39.82 -4.19 -4.10
C ALA A 393 39.28 -3.78 -2.72
N LYS A 394 37.96 -3.86 -2.50
CA LYS A 394 37.27 -3.60 -1.23
C LYS A 394 37.70 -4.60 -0.15
N GLU A 395 37.76 -5.89 -0.47
CA GLU A 395 38.25 -6.91 0.46
C GLU A 395 39.71 -6.69 0.84
N THR A 396 40.56 -6.37 -0.15
CA THR A 396 41.96 -6.01 0.07
C THR A 396 42.08 -4.79 0.98
N PHE A 397 41.27 -3.75 0.72
CA PHE A 397 41.21 -2.56 1.57
C PHE A 397 40.81 -2.90 3.01
N SER A 398 39.73 -3.66 3.24
CA SER A 398 39.32 -4.05 4.59
C SER A 398 40.39 -4.85 5.35
N GLN A 399 41.14 -5.73 4.66
CA GLN A 399 42.28 -6.44 5.26
C GLN A 399 43.42 -5.49 5.66
N LYS A 400 43.75 -4.52 4.79
CA LYS A 400 44.80 -3.53 5.05
C LYS A 400 44.40 -2.51 6.10
N GLU A 401 43.13 -2.10 6.14
CA GLU A 401 42.55 -1.26 7.18
C GLU A 401 42.66 -1.92 8.54
N LYS A 402 42.21 -3.17 8.67
CA LYS A 402 42.35 -3.91 9.92
C LYS A 402 43.82 -4.07 10.36
N THR A 403 44.70 -4.41 9.42
CA THR A 403 46.14 -4.55 9.72
C THR A 403 46.73 -3.24 10.25
N PHE A 404 46.33 -2.11 9.67
CA PHE A 404 46.77 -0.79 10.09
C PHE A 404 46.15 -0.37 11.43
N GLU A 405 44.86 -0.65 11.66
CA GLU A 405 44.17 -0.46 12.94
C GLU A 405 44.83 -1.25 14.08
N ASP A 406 45.10 -2.53 13.85
CA ASP A 406 45.76 -3.40 14.82
C ASP A 406 47.17 -2.88 15.17
N TYR A 407 47.95 -2.46 14.16
CA TYR A 407 49.27 -1.86 14.36
C TYR A 407 49.20 -0.54 15.15
N CYS A 408 48.26 0.34 14.80
CA CYS A 408 48.02 1.58 15.52
C CYS A 408 47.64 1.32 16.99
N ALA A 409 46.75 0.36 17.24
CA ALA A 409 46.33 -0.02 18.58
C ALA A 409 47.48 -0.61 19.40
N GLU A 410 48.26 -1.52 18.82
CA GLU A 410 49.42 -2.16 19.47
C GLU A 410 50.48 -1.14 19.89
N HIS A 411 50.68 -0.08 19.10
CA HIS A 411 51.71 0.93 19.34
C HIS A 411 51.17 2.25 19.89
N SER A 412 49.88 2.32 20.24
CA SER A 412 49.21 3.55 20.72
C SER A 412 49.40 4.74 19.76
N LEU A 413 49.38 4.47 18.46
CA LEU A 413 49.54 5.46 17.40
C LEU A 413 48.17 5.91 16.86
N PRO A 414 48.07 7.13 16.30
CA PRO A 414 46.82 7.62 15.71
C PRO A 414 46.49 6.90 14.38
N LEU A 415 45.19 6.67 14.18
CA LEU A 415 44.59 6.06 12.98
C LEU A 415 44.62 6.93 11.72
N ASP A 416 44.71 8.26 11.86
CA ASP A 416 44.78 9.17 10.71
C ASP A 416 45.88 10.22 10.92
N PRO A 417 47.00 10.14 10.18
CA PRO A 417 48.07 11.13 10.25
C PRO A 417 47.71 12.46 9.55
N HIS A 418 46.63 12.54 8.77
CA HIS A 418 46.16 13.76 8.07
C HIS A 418 45.15 14.59 8.87
N LEU A 419 44.37 13.97 9.77
CA LEU A 419 43.65 14.70 10.83
C LEU A 419 44.61 15.59 11.68
N TYR A 420 45.90 15.22 11.73
CA TYR A 420 46.97 15.99 12.36
C TYR A 420 47.41 17.22 11.55
N ASN A 421 47.42 17.12 10.20
CA ASN A 421 47.91 18.19 9.32
C ASN A 421 46.83 19.19 8.89
N GLN A 422 45.55 18.79 8.84
CA GLN A 422 44.48 19.60 8.27
C GLN A 422 43.83 20.58 9.26
N TYR A 423 44.00 20.39 10.58
CA TYR A 423 43.35 21.22 11.60
C TYR A 423 44.23 22.26 12.30
N GLY A 424 45.57 22.30 12.11
CA GLY A 424 46.45 23.42 12.51
C GLY A 424 46.47 23.83 14.01
N THR A 425 45.61 23.26 14.82
CA THR A 425 45.52 23.37 16.27
C THR A 425 45.08 22.02 16.79
N LEU A 426 45.94 21.45 17.64
CA LEU A 426 45.63 20.30 18.46
C LEU A 426 44.25 20.49 19.11
N ALA A 427 43.42 19.45 19.11
CA ALA A 427 42.40 19.35 20.14
C ALA A 427 43.09 19.66 21.49
N PRO A 428 42.56 20.54 22.35
CA PRO A 428 43.30 21.07 23.51
C PRO A 428 43.85 19.99 24.46
N ASP A 429 43.34 18.76 24.40
CA ASP A 429 43.80 17.61 25.19
C ASP A 429 44.93 16.78 24.57
N LEU A 430 45.42 17.11 23.36
CA LEU A 430 46.52 16.39 22.69
C LEU A 430 47.85 17.15 22.69
N SER A 431 48.05 18.10 23.61
CA SER A 431 49.29 18.88 23.76
C SER A 431 50.53 18.06 24.15
N ALA A 432 50.44 16.72 24.22
CA ALA A 432 51.54 15.81 24.52
C ALA A 432 52.12 15.02 23.33
N ILE A 433 51.55 15.08 22.11
CA ILE A 433 52.05 14.31 20.95
C ILE A 433 52.83 15.22 19.99
N SER A 434 54.10 15.48 20.28
CA SER A 434 55.01 16.28 19.42
C SER A 434 55.79 15.46 18.39
N MET A 435 55.43 14.20 18.16
CA MET A 435 56.14 13.35 17.21
C MET A 435 55.13 12.63 16.31
N LEU A 436 55.10 13.02 15.04
CA LEU A 436 54.65 12.10 13.98
C LEU A 436 55.35 10.76 14.19
N PRO A 437 54.69 9.62 13.95
CA PRO A 437 55.34 8.32 14.08
C PRO A 437 56.63 8.34 13.26
N THR A 438 57.79 8.15 13.91
CA THR A 438 59.08 8.05 13.21
C THR A 438 59.38 6.62 12.78
N ASP A 439 58.51 5.68 13.20
CA ASP A 439 58.60 4.27 12.86
C ASP A 439 58.42 4.07 11.34
N PRO A 440 59.43 3.57 10.63
CA PRO A 440 59.30 3.23 9.21
C PRO A 440 58.21 2.21 8.93
N GLU A 441 57.88 1.32 9.88
CA GLU A 441 56.83 0.32 9.72
C GLU A 441 55.43 0.96 9.73
N TYR A 442 55.21 2.01 10.54
CA TYR A 442 53.97 2.80 10.49
C TYR A 442 53.73 3.37 9.09
N TRP A 443 54.74 4.04 8.52
CA TRP A 443 54.60 4.66 7.20
C TRP A 443 54.45 3.65 6.07
N LYS A 444 55.05 2.46 6.23
CA LYS A 444 54.84 1.34 5.32
C LYS A 444 53.39 0.84 5.41
N ALA A 445 52.90 0.56 6.61
CA ALA A 445 51.52 0.09 6.82
C ALA A 445 50.49 1.12 6.34
N TYR A 446 50.72 2.40 6.63
CA TYR A 446 49.89 3.51 6.14
C TYR A 446 49.93 3.66 4.62
N GLY A 447 51.11 3.48 3.99
CA GLY A 447 51.24 3.46 2.54
C GLY A 447 50.43 2.34 1.90
N GLU A 448 50.54 1.11 2.43
CA GLU A 448 49.76 -0.04 1.97
C GLU A 448 48.24 0.15 2.16
N TYR A 449 47.83 0.75 3.29
CA TYR A 449 46.44 1.15 3.53
C TYR A 449 45.94 2.15 2.50
N ASN A 450 46.70 3.22 2.24
CA ASN A 450 46.33 4.26 1.29
C ASN A 450 46.29 3.76 -0.15
N ASP A 451 47.24 2.92 -0.56
CA ASP A 451 47.26 2.32 -1.89
C ASP A 451 46.04 1.42 -2.09
N ALA A 452 45.70 0.61 -1.09
CA ALA A 452 44.49 -0.22 -1.14
C ALA A 452 43.20 0.62 -1.18
N ARG A 453 43.16 1.73 -0.43
CA ARG A 453 42.03 2.69 -0.46
C ARG A 453 41.89 3.35 -1.82
N ALA A 454 42.99 3.79 -2.42
CA ALA A 454 43.01 4.42 -3.75
C ALA A 454 42.54 3.43 -4.82
N ALA A 455 43.00 2.17 -4.77
CA ALA A 455 42.55 1.11 -5.67
C ALA A 455 41.05 0.80 -5.51
N MET A 456 40.54 0.73 -4.28
CA MET A 456 39.12 0.56 -4.01
C MET A 456 38.30 1.73 -4.57
N ASP A 457 38.78 2.97 -4.41
CA ASP A 457 38.08 4.16 -4.89
C ASP A 457 38.05 4.24 -6.43
N GLU A 458 39.18 3.97 -7.10
CA GLU A 458 39.28 3.96 -8.56
C GLU A 458 38.38 2.88 -9.18
N THR A 459 38.47 1.64 -8.67
CA THR A 459 37.66 0.52 -9.17
C THR A 459 36.18 0.72 -8.85
N GLY A 460 35.85 1.33 -7.71
CA GLY A 460 34.50 1.72 -7.33
C GLY A 460 33.89 2.75 -8.29
N GLU A 461 34.65 3.78 -8.68
CA GLU A 461 34.18 4.76 -9.68
C GLU A 461 33.93 4.10 -11.05
N ALA A 462 34.83 3.23 -11.49
CA ALA A 462 34.67 2.49 -12.74
C ALA A 462 33.43 1.58 -12.71
N TYR A 463 33.21 0.88 -11.60
CA TYR A 463 32.01 0.07 -11.36
C TYR A 463 30.75 0.93 -11.41
N GLU A 464 30.64 2.00 -10.61
CA GLU A 464 29.45 2.83 -10.52
C GLU A 464 29.07 3.46 -11.87
N LYS A 465 30.07 3.87 -12.66
CA LYS A 465 29.84 4.35 -14.03
C LYS A 465 29.18 3.29 -14.91
N ALA A 466 29.63 2.04 -14.85
CA ALA A 466 29.06 0.95 -15.62
C ALA A 466 27.68 0.52 -15.06
N ALA A 467 27.55 0.45 -13.73
CA ALA A 467 26.31 0.11 -13.04
C ALA A 467 25.20 1.12 -13.36
N ARG A 468 25.54 2.41 -13.45
CA ARG A 468 24.58 3.45 -13.85
C ARG A 468 24.05 3.26 -15.27
N VAL A 469 24.88 2.84 -16.22
CA VAL A 469 24.44 2.56 -17.60
C VAL A 469 23.37 1.46 -17.62
N VAL A 470 23.50 0.44 -16.77
CA VAL A 470 22.52 -0.65 -16.69
C VAL A 470 21.30 -0.32 -15.80
N ARG A 471 21.50 0.43 -14.70
CA ARG A 471 20.45 0.83 -13.75
C ARG A 471 19.56 1.95 -14.26
N MET A 472 20.13 2.99 -14.87
CA MET A 472 19.35 4.00 -15.58
C MET A 472 18.79 3.35 -16.83
N HIS A 473 17.51 3.59 -17.12
CA HIS A 473 17.05 3.41 -18.50
C HIS A 473 18.05 4.16 -19.37
N GLU A 474 18.61 3.56 -20.41
CA GLU A 474 19.48 4.34 -21.28
C GLU A 474 18.74 5.61 -21.63
N ASP A 475 19.35 6.75 -21.32
CA ASP A 475 18.71 8.01 -21.61
C ASP A 475 18.41 8.06 -23.11
N MET A 476 17.37 8.80 -23.48
CA MET A 476 16.98 8.90 -24.89
C MET A 476 18.16 9.25 -25.81
N PRO A 477 19.12 10.11 -25.42
CA PRO A 477 20.35 10.32 -26.17
C PRO A 477 21.20 9.06 -26.37
N ALA A 478 21.40 8.22 -25.36
CA ALA A 478 22.15 6.97 -25.45
C ALA A 478 21.45 5.95 -26.35
N ARG A 479 20.13 5.77 -26.19
CA ARG A 479 19.35 4.88 -27.07
C ARG A 479 19.37 5.36 -28.50
N LEU A 480 19.21 6.67 -28.70
CA LEU A 480 19.26 7.29 -30.01
C LEU A 480 20.67 7.15 -30.61
N ALA A 481 21.73 7.33 -29.82
CA ALA A 481 23.11 7.15 -30.25
C ALA A 481 23.39 5.70 -30.67
N ARG A 482 22.94 4.70 -29.89
CA ARG A 482 23.02 3.28 -30.26
C ARG A 482 22.23 2.96 -31.51
N ALA A 483 21.06 3.59 -31.68
CA ALA A 483 20.27 3.51 -32.90
C ALA A 483 20.89 4.29 -34.09
N GLY A 484 22.07 4.88 -33.93
CA GLY A 484 22.75 5.64 -34.99
C GLY A 484 22.05 6.95 -35.35
N GLY A 485 21.33 7.56 -34.39
CA GLY A 485 20.50 8.75 -34.61
C GLY A 485 19.11 8.46 -35.17
N ASP A 486 18.77 7.19 -35.42
CA ASP A 486 17.51 6.78 -36.04
C ASP A 486 16.43 6.54 -34.99
N THR A 487 15.46 7.44 -34.93
CA THR A 487 14.34 7.36 -34.00
C THR A 487 13.42 6.17 -34.26
N GLN A 488 13.30 5.68 -35.50
CA GLN A 488 12.52 4.48 -35.80
C GLN A 488 13.23 3.22 -35.30
N LYS A 489 14.56 3.13 -35.46
CA LYS A 489 15.36 2.03 -34.86
C LYS A 489 15.40 2.09 -33.35
N MET A 490 15.46 3.28 -32.77
CA MET A 490 15.39 3.48 -31.32
C MET A 490 14.03 3.00 -30.76
N LEU A 491 12.93 3.29 -31.47
CA LEU A 491 11.60 2.76 -31.13
C LEU A 491 11.49 1.24 -31.32
N GLN A 492 12.36 0.65 -32.15
CA GLN A 492 12.49 -0.80 -32.32
C GLN A 492 13.41 -1.47 -31.29
N ASP A 493 14.13 -0.70 -30.46
CA ASP A 493 14.95 -1.16 -29.33
C ASP A 493 14.24 -0.86 -28.00
N PRO A 494 13.16 -1.61 -27.66
CA PRO A 494 12.36 -1.33 -26.48
C PRO A 494 13.17 -1.58 -25.21
N PRO A 495 12.81 -0.96 -24.08
CA PRO A 495 13.41 -1.29 -22.79
C PRO A 495 12.96 -2.68 -22.33
N LEU A 496 13.47 -3.74 -22.97
CA LEU A 496 12.94 -5.10 -22.88
C LEU A 496 12.90 -5.60 -21.44
N ARG A 497 13.90 -5.24 -20.63
CA ARG A 497 13.94 -5.53 -19.19
C ARG A 497 12.75 -4.92 -18.44
N LEU A 498 12.43 -3.66 -18.69
CA LEU A 498 11.30 -2.97 -18.06
C LEU A 498 9.97 -3.49 -18.62
N LYS A 499 9.90 -3.70 -19.94
CA LYS A 499 8.73 -4.30 -20.60
C LYS A 499 8.41 -5.65 -19.99
N TYR A 500 9.39 -6.54 -19.89
CA TYR A 500 9.27 -7.85 -19.26
C TYR A 500 8.73 -7.72 -17.83
N PHE A 501 9.33 -6.84 -17.02
CA PHE A 501 8.89 -6.64 -15.65
C PHE A 501 7.42 -6.23 -15.59
N LYS A 502 7.01 -5.21 -16.35
CA LYS A 502 5.63 -4.72 -16.36
C LYS A 502 4.65 -5.77 -16.88
N GLU A 503 4.97 -6.46 -17.98
CA GLU A 503 4.10 -7.49 -18.56
C GLU A 503 3.91 -8.71 -17.65
N LYS A 504 4.94 -9.12 -16.91
CA LYS A 504 4.91 -10.35 -16.10
C LYS A 504 4.50 -10.14 -14.65
N HIS A 505 4.78 -8.96 -14.08
CA HIS A 505 4.54 -8.69 -12.66
C HIS A 505 3.36 -7.77 -12.43
N LEU A 506 3.04 -6.89 -13.38
CA LEU A 506 2.07 -5.81 -13.17
C LEU A 506 0.84 -5.92 -14.04
N HIS A 507 1.00 -6.28 -15.32
CA HIS A 507 -0.07 -6.26 -16.32
C HIS A 507 -1.23 -7.18 -15.93
N PRO A 508 -2.51 -6.82 -16.18
CA PRO A 508 -3.66 -7.62 -15.77
C PRO A 508 -3.63 -9.01 -16.39
N GLU A 509 -3.12 -9.12 -17.61
CA GLU A 509 -2.95 -10.41 -18.32
C GLU A 509 -2.03 -11.39 -17.59
N ALA A 510 -1.09 -10.92 -16.76
CA ALA A 510 -0.28 -11.81 -15.92
C ALA A 510 -1.11 -12.61 -14.91
N TRP A 511 -2.31 -12.11 -14.56
CA TRP A 511 -3.24 -12.77 -13.65
C TRP A 511 -4.20 -13.73 -14.37
N ARG A 512 -4.32 -13.66 -15.70
CA ARG A 512 -5.26 -14.51 -16.45
C ARG A 512 -5.01 -16.01 -16.25
N PRO A 513 -3.77 -16.54 -16.34
CA PRO A 513 -3.51 -17.96 -16.11
C PRO A 513 -3.87 -18.42 -14.68
N LEU A 514 -3.83 -17.51 -13.70
CA LEU A 514 -4.26 -17.80 -12.34
C LEU A 514 -5.79 -17.89 -12.26
N LEU A 515 -6.49 -16.91 -12.83
CA LEU A 515 -7.96 -16.87 -12.85
C LEU A 515 -8.58 -18.03 -13.65
N GLU A 516 -7.90 -18.52 -14.70
CA GLU A 516 -8.31 -19.72 -15.43
C GLU A 516 -8.23 -21.00 -14.58
N ARG A 517 -7.27 -21.08 -13.65
CA ARG A 517 -7.14 -22.20 -12.71
C ARG A 517 -8.05 -22.07 -11.50
N HIS A 518 -8.42 -20.84 -11.13
CA HIS A 518 -9.22 -20.53 -9.95
C HIS A 518 -10.32 -19.50 -10.29
N ASP A 519 -11.34 -19.93 -11.02
CA ASP A 519 -12.47 -19.10 -11.47
C ASP A 519 -13.29 -18.48 -10.31
N LYS A 520 -13.23 -19.07 -9.12
CA LYS A 520 -13.83 -18.57 -7.88
C LYS A 520 -12.96 -17.60 -7.08
N LEU A 521 -11.73 -17.33 -7.53
CA LEU A 521 -10.83 -16.43 -6.82
C LEU A 521 -11.41 -15.00 -6.79
N LYS A 522 -11.59 -14.46 -5.58
CA LYS A 522 -11.99 -13.07 -5.38
C LYS A 522 -10.77 -12.15 -5.47
N LEU A 523 -10.63 -11.47 -6.60
CA LEU A 523 -9.45 -10.67 -6.90
C LEU A 523 -9.85 -9.25 -7.29
N CYS A 524 -9.24 -8.26 -6.66
CA CYS A 524 -9.28 -6.87 -7.09
C CYS A 524 -7.89 -6.45 -7.57
N LEU A 525 -7.80 -6.03 -8.84
CA LEU A 525 -6.59 -5.41 -9.40
C LEU A 525 -6.70 -3.89 -9.29
N ALA A 526 -5.96 -3.30 -8.37
CA ALA A 526 -5.91 -1.86 -8.15
C ALA A 526 -4.67 -1.26 -8.84
N HIS A 527 -4.73 -0.29 -9.73
CA HIS A 527 -5.83 0.59 -9.98
C HIS A 527 -6.43 0.26 -11.34
N PHE A 528 -7.54 0.91 -11.67
CA PHE A 528 -8.09 0.86 -13.01
C PHE A 528 -7.19 1.63 -14.00
N ALA A 529 -6.04 1.05 -14.34
CA ALA A 529 -5.01 1.60 -15.22
C ALA A 529 -4.68 3.07 -14.90
N SER A 530 -3.97 3.35 -13.82
CA SER A 530 -3.62 4.70 -13.34
C SER A 530 -2.59 5.46 -14.20
N ASP A 531 -2.59 5.23 -15.51
CA ASP A 531 -1.68 5.83 -16.49
C ASP A 531 -2.46 6.54 -17.60
N ARG A 532 -2.10 7.79 -17.84
CA ARG A 532 -2.82 8.69 -18.74
C ARG A 532 -2.66 8.29 -20.20
N CYS A 533 -1.50 7.75 -20.59
CA CYS A 533 -1.26 7.28 -21.94
C CYS A 533 -2.16 6.08 -22.23
N LEU A 534 -2.30 5.15 -21.28
CA LEU A 534 -3.18 3.99 -21.44
C LEU A 534 -4.64 4.38 -21.65
N TRP A 535 -5.18 5.33 -20.88
CA TRP A 535 -6.54 5.86 -21.08
C TRP A 535 -6.70 6.57 -22.42
N TRP A 536 -5.70 7.35 -22.85
CA TRP A 536 -5.74 8.05 -24.13
C TRP A 536 -5.82 7.05 -25.30
N HIS A 537 -4.98 6.01 -25.25
CA HIS A 537 -5.01 4.94 -26.23
C HIS A 537 -6.35 4.21 -26.24
N TYR A 538 -6.90 3.86 -25.08
CA TYR A 538 -8.20 3.18 -24.97
C TYR A 538 -9.36 3.99 -25.60
N LEU A 539 -9.35 5.31 -25.44
CA LEU A 539 -10.35 6.18 -26.06
C LEU A 539 -10.19 6.27 -27.58
N LYS A 540 -8.96 6.27 -28.07
CA LYS A 540 -8.66 6.36 -29.51
C LYS A 540 -8.96 5.04 -30.23
N ASP A 541 -8.48 3.93 -29.68
CA ASP A 541 -8.65 2.58 -30.18
C ASP A 541 -8.43 1.58 -29.03
N GLU A 542 -9.52 1.03 -28.51
CA GLU A 542 -9.49 0.12 -27.35
C GLU A 542 -8.75 -1.19 -27.62
N ASN A 543 -8.61 -1.58 -28.88
CA ASN A 543 -7.92 -2.82 -29.28
C ASN A 543 -6.57 -2.54 -29.94
N GLY A 544 -6.18 -1.28 -30.04
CA GLY A 544 -4.93 -0.85 -30.66
C GLY A 544 -3.72 -1.07 -29.75
N LYS A 545 -2.53 -1.12 -30.36
CA LYS A 545 -1.27 -1.04 -29.62
C LYS A 545 -1.20 0.24 -28.82
N CYS A 546 -0.63 0.16 -27.62
CA CYS A 546 -0.50 1.30 -26.72
C CYS A 546 0.86 1.34 -26.04
N PHE A 547 1.15 2.45 -25.38
CA PHE A 547 2.29 2.59 -24.49
C PHE A 547 1.89 3.31 -23.20
N ASP A 548 2.67 3.11 -22.15
CA ASP A 548 2.53 3.82 -20.87
C ASP A 548 3.44 5.05 -20.78
N GLU A 549 3.42 5.75 -19.65
CA GLU A 549 4.23 6.96 -19.42
C GLU A 549 5.76 6.72 -19.44
N ASP A 550 6.23 5.47 -19.32
CA ASP A 550 7.65 5.10 -19.49
C ASP A 550 7.97 4.66 -20.93
N ASP A 551 7.08 4.94 -21.89
CA ASP A 551 7.17 4.57 -23.30
C ASP A 551 7.32 3.04 -23.53
N VAL A 552 6.80 2.21 -22.61
CA VAL A 552 6.79 0.74 -22.76
C VAL A 552 5.64 0.32 -23.68
N PRO A 553 5.90 -0.36 -24.82
CA PRO A 553 4.85 -0.75 -25.75
C PRO A 553 4.16 -2.06 -25.34
N TYR A 554 2.83 -2.06 -25.43
CA TYR A 554 1.95 -3.21 -25.17
C TYR A 554 1.14 -3.56 -26.42
N GLU A 555 0.96 -4.86 -26.65
CA GLU A 555 0.09 -5.36 -27.72
C GLU A 555 -1.40 -5.21 -27.37
N LYS A 556 -1.71 -5.11 -26.07
CA LYS A 556 -3.08 -4.97 -25.57
C LYS A 556 -3.16 -3.90 -24.51
N ASN A 557 -4.21 -3.10 -24.55
CA ASN A 557 -4.44 -2.05 -23.59
C ASN A 557 -4.85 -2.58 -22.22
N TRP A 558 -4.27 -2.02 -21.16
CA TRP A 558 -4.50 -2.38 -19.76
C TRP A 558 -5.96 -2.20 -19.33
N VAL A 559 -6.62 -1.12 -19.78
CA VAL A 559 -8.04 -0.85 -19.53
C VAL A 559 -8.89 -1.96 -20.16
N THR A 560 -8.62 -2.30 -21.42
CA THR A 560 -9.30 -3.38 -22.15
C THR A 560 -9.10 -4.73 -21.47
N SER A 561 -7.88 -5.05 -21.03
CA SER A 561 -7.60 -6.27 -20.27
C SER A 561 -8.40 -6.36 -18.97
N ILE A 562 -8.52 -5.27 -18.19
CA ILE A 562 -9.31 -5.26 -16.96
C ILE A 562 -10.80 -5.49 -17.27
N ILE A 563 -11.35 -4.85 -18.30
CA ILE A 563 -12.75 -5.01 -18.70
C ILE A 563 -13.05 -6.47 -19.05
N GLU A 564 -12.24 -7.09 -19.91
CA GLU A 564 -12.45 -8.49 -20.29
C GLU A 564 -12.33 -9.46 -19.12
N LEU A 565 -11.46 -9.17 -18.14
CA LEU A 565 -11.35 -9.98 -16.93
C LEU A 565 -12.60 -9.81 -16.04
N CYS A 566 -13.13 -8.59 -15.91
CA CYS A 566 -14.40 -8.31 -15.23
C CYS A 566 -15.61 -8.96 -15.91
N GLU A 567 -15.57 -9.10 -17.24
CA GLU A 567 -16.61 -9.80 -18.02
C GLU A 567 -16.52 -11.31 -17.84
N LYS A 568 -15.30 -11.88 -17.92
CA LYS A 568 -15.08 -13.33 -17.87
C LYS A 568 -15.22 -13.91 -16.46
N TYR A 569 -14.87 -13.16 -15.41
CA TYR A 569 -14.78 -13.69 -14.05
C TYR A 569 -15.66 -12.91 -13.06
N ASP A 570 -16.67 -13.60 -12.52
CA ASP A 570 -17.66 -12.99 -11.63
C ASP A 570 -17.10 -12.45 -10.31
N ASN A 571 -15.91 -12.89 -9.91
CA ASN A 571 -15.28 -12.51 -8.66
C ASN A 571 -14.12 -11.52 -8.86
N PHE A 572 -13.91 -11.04 -10.09
CA PHE A 572 -12.86 -10.10 -10.44
C PHE A 572 -13.36 -8.64 -10.38
N HIS A 573 -12.56 -7.75 -9.80
CA HIS A 573 -12.90 -6.34 -9.55
C HIS A 573 -11.70 -5.43 -9.82
N THR A 574 -11.95 -4.12 -9.87
CA THR A 574 -10.93 -3.05 -9.95
C THR A 574 -11.36 -1.85 -9.11
N ASP A 575 -10.49 -0.86 -8.90
CA ASP A 575 -10.85 0.39 -8.20
C ASP A 575 -10.45 1.67 -8.93
N LEU A 576 -11.07 2.79 -8.51
CA LEU A 576 -10.86 4.14 -9.05
C LEU A 576 -9.75 4.92 -8.35
N SER A 577 -8.96 4.28 -7.49
CA SER A 577 -7.80 4.95 -6.89
C SER A 577 -6.91 5.50 -8.01
N TYR A 578 -6.30 6.67 -7.80
CA TYR A 578 -5.45 7.34 -8.81
C TYR A 578 -6.11 7.80 -10.12
N LEU A 579 -7.43 7.84 -10.26
CA LEU A 579 -8.10 8.28 -11.49
C LEU A 579 -8.27 9.84 -11.59
N PRO A 580 -7.21 10.66 -11.42
CA PRO A 580 -7.28 11.94 -10.74
C PRO A 580 -8.25 12.94 -11.39
N LEU A 581 -9.26 13.31 -10.60
CA LEU A 581 -9.64 14.67 -10.25
C LEU A 581 -9.08 15.82 -11.13
N LEU A 582 -9.96 16.41 -11.96
CA LEU A 582 -10.04 17.79 -12.52
C LEU A 582 -8.77 18.62 -12.85
N GLU A 583 -7.56 18.14 -12.63
CA GLU A 583 -6.36 18.75 -13.19
C GLU A 583 -6.32 18.40 -14.67
N PRO A 584 -6.23 19.39 -15.56
CA PRO A 584 -6.05 19.14 -16.98
C PRO A 584 -4.89 18.17 -17.13
N LEU A 585 -5.16 17.03 -17.75
CA LEU A 585 -4.13 16.05 -18.04
C LEU A 585 -3.23 16.68 -19.09
N MET A 586 -2.21 17.39 -18.65
CA MET A 586 -1.14 17.82 -19.55
C MET A 586 -0.41 16.55 -19.98
N PRO A 587 -0.29 16.26 -21.29
CA PRO A 587 0.65 15.25 -21.73
C PRO A 587 2.02 15.57 -21.11
N SER A 588 2.75 14.52 -20.71
CA SER A 588 4.20 14.54 -20.47
C SER A 588 4.93 15.48 -21.45
N PRO A 589 6.03 16.14 -21.06
CA PRO A 589 6.38 17.52 -21.43
C PRO A 589 6.17 17.79 -22.92
N GLU A 590 5.40 18.85 -23.21
CA GLU A 590 5.05 19.39 -24.53
C GLU A 590 5.90 18.80 -25.68
N ARG A 591 5.45 17.68 -26.28
CA ARG A 591 6.15 17.09 -27.45
C ARG A 591 6.03 18.02 -28.67
N SER A 592 5.08 18.98 -28.67
CA SER A 592 5.10 20.15 -29.56
C SER A 592 4.22 21.33 -29.11
N LYS A 593 4.50 22.53 -29.66
CA LYS A 593 3.65 23.75 -29.53
C LYS A 593 2.20 23.55 -30.02
N LYS A 594 1.97 22.60 -30.92
CA LYS A 594 0.65 22.31 -31.50
C LYS A 594 -0.25 21.56 -30.51
N GLU A 595 0.34 20.69 -29.69
CA GLU A 595 -0.34 20.00 -28.58
C GLU A 595 -0.69 20.99 -27.46
N ALA A 596 0.22 21.92 -27.13
CA ALA A 596 -0.05 22.99 -26.15
C ALA A 596 -1.27 23.87 -26.54
N GLN A 597 -1.48 24.12 -27.84
CA GLN A 597 -2.65 24.86 -28.33
C GLN A 597 -3.94 24.04 -28.30
N ALA A 598 -3.89 22.74 -28.60
CA ALA A 598 -5.04 21.84 -28.48
C ALA A 598 -5.51 21.71 -27.01
N ASN A 599 -4.56 21.69 -26.07
CA ASN A 599 -4.85 21.57 -24.63
C ASN A 599 -5.59 22.80 -24.09
N LYS A 600 -5.12 24.02 -24.41
CA LYS A 600 -5.81 25.27 -24.04
C LYS A 600 -7.22 25.38 -24.62
N LYS A 601 -7.50 24.68 -25.72
CA LYS A 601 -8.81 24.61 -26.34
C LYS A 601 -9.75 23.67 -25.57
N MET A 602 -9.29 22.47 -25.19
CA MET A 602 -10.10 21.51 -24.42
C MET A 602 -10.52 22.05 -23.05
N GLU A 603 -9.62 22.76 -22.34
CA GLU A 603 -9.94 23.43 -21.07
C GLU A 603 -11.02 24.51 -21.23
N ARG A 604 -10.95 25.29 -22.32
CA ARG A 604 -11.94 26.34 -22.63
C ARG A 604 -13.31 25.78 -23.01
N GLU A 605 -13.36 24.58 -23.56
CA GLU A 605 -14.58 23.95 -24.07
C GLU A 605 -15.32 23.09 -23.02
N GLY A 606 -14.81 22.98 -21.79
CA GLY A 606 -15.47 22.22 -20.72
C GLY A 606 -15.51 20.72 -20.97
N GLN A 607 -14.57 20.19 -21.77
CA GLN A 607 -14.47 18.75 -22.01
C GLN A 607 -14.11 18.03 -20.71
N LEU A 608 -14.81 16.93 -20.45
CA LEU A 608 -14.60 16.08 -19.28
C LEU A 608 -13.13 15.59 -19.29
N PRO A 609 -12.41 15.58 -18.15
CA PRO A 609 -11.03 15.10 -18.14
C PRO A 609 -10.96 13.70 -18.75
N LEU A 610 -9.98 13.46 -19.61
CA LEU A 610 -9.84 12.26 -20.45
C LEU A 610 -10.21 10.95 -19.73
N MET A 611 -9.74 10.77 -18.48
CA MET A 611 -9.99 9.54 -17.72
C MET A 611 -11.46 9.36 -17.32
N TRP A 612 -12.21 10.43 -17.08
CA TRP A 612 -13.65 10.37 -16.81
C TRP A 612 -14.44 10.07 -18.09
N GLU A 613 -14.03 10.56 -19.27
CA GLU A 613 -14.62 10.14 -20.56
C GLU A 613 -14.35 8.66 -20.82
N GLY A 614 -13.11 8.23 -20.54
CA GLY A 614 -12.72 6.82 -20.55
C GLY A 614 -13.63 6.00 -19.65
N LEU A 615 -13.81 6.41 -18.40
CA LEU A 615 -14.67 5.74 -17.43
C LEU A 615 -16.14 5.72 -17.88
N ALA A 616 -16.65 6.80 -18.49
CA ALA A 616 -18.00 6.80 -19.06
C ALA A 616 -18.13 5.79 -20.21
N LYS A 617 -17.12 5.68 -21.09
CA LYS A 617 -17.07 4.64 -22.13
C LYS A 617 -17.05 3.23 -21.51
N VAL A 618 -16.28 3.01 -20.45
CA VAL A 618 -16.26 1.74 -19.71
C VAL A 618 -17.62 1.41 -19.11
N CYS A 619 -18.22 2.35 -18.37
CA CYS A 619 -19.48 2.12 -17.64
C CYS A 619 -20.70 1.93 -18.56
N LYS A 620 -20.60 2.22 -19.87
CA LYS A 620 -21.60 1.80 -20.86
C LYS A 620 -21.71 0.27 -20.94
N GLN A 621 -20.64 -0.44 -20.60
CA GLN A 621 -20.65 -1.88 -20.41
C GLN A 621 -21.24 -2.17 -19.02
N LYS A 622 -22.54 -2.46 -18.97
CA LYS A 622 -23.31 -2.56 -17.71
C LYS A 622 -22.66 -3.45 -16.64
N HIS A 623 -21.99 -4.53 -17.04
CA HIS A 623 -21.31 -5.43 -16.11
C HIS A 623 -20.21 -4.72 -15.29
N MET A 624 -19.59 -3.65 -15.81
CA MET A 624 -18.56 -2.90 -15.11
C MET A 624 -19.10 -2.12 -13.91
N LEU A 625 -20.39 -1.76 -13.91
CA LEU A 625 -21.03 -1.02 -12.82
C LEU A 625 -21.00 -1.78 -11.49
N THR A 626 -20.94 -3.11 -11.54
CA THR A 626 -20.87 -3.98 -10.35
C THR A 626 -19.45 -4.40 -9.99
N ARG A 627 -18.44 -3.98 -10.77
CA ARG A 627 -17.05 -4.47 -10.70
C ARG A 627 -16.03 -3.41 -10.27
N ILE A 628 -16.42 -2.14 -10.35
CA ILE A 628 -15.57 -1.00 -9.99
C ILE A 628 -15.85 -0.58 -8.55
N MET A 629 -14.81 -0.46 -7.73
CA MET A 629 -14.89 0.07 -6.37
C MET A 629 -14.32 1.49 -6.30
N PHE A 630 -14.80 2.25 -5.33
CA PHE A 630 -14.20 3.52 -4.94
C PHE A 630 -13.06 3.25 -3.97
N GLY A 631 -11.89 3.83 -4.26
CA GLY A 631 -10.73 3.81 -3.39
C GLY A 631 -9.98 5.12 -3.51
N THR A 632 -9.27 5.52 -2.47
CA THR A 632 -8.45 6.74 -2.52
C THR A 632 -6.96 6.49 -2.68
N ASP A 633 -6.45 5.37 -2.16
CA ASP A 633 -5.02 5.16 -1.98
C ASP A 633 -4.34 6.35 -1.24
N TRP A 634 -4.97 6.77 -0.14
CA TRP A 634 -4.66 8.04 0.55
C TRP A 634 -3.22 8.23 1.01
N TYR A 635 -2.49 7.17 1.39
CA TYR A 635 -1.08 7.36 1.75
C TYR A 635 -0.29 7.98 0.59
N MET A 636 -0.59 7.56 -0.63
CA MET A 636 0.00 8.19 -1.81
C MET A 636 -0.56 9.59 -2.06
N ILE A 637 -1.80 9.88 -1.69
CA ILE A 637 -2.34 11.24 -1.70
C ILE A 637 -1.67 12.12 -0.63
N LEU A 638 -1.20 11.59 0.50
CA LEU A 638 -0.40 12.35 1.48
C LEU A 638 0.96 12.78 0.91
N ALA A 639 1.50 12.05 -0.07
CA ALA A 639 2.63 12.52 -0.88
C ALA A 639 2.21 13.61 -1.88
N SER A 640 0.92 13.72 -2.19
CA SER A 640 0.34 14.83 -2.96
C SER A 640 0.02 16.04 -2.07
N LYS A 641 -0.07 17.23 -2.66
CA LYS A 641 -0.53 18.45 -1.95
C LYS A 641 -2.05 18.48 -1.72
N LYS A 642 -2.79 17.46 -2.17
CA LYS A 642 -4.26 17.46 -2.18
C LYS A 642 -4.82 16.88 -0.87
N LYS A 643 -5.87 17.52 -0.35
CA LYS A 643 -6.57 17.08 0.87
C LYS A 643 -7.53 15.92 0.57
N TYR A 644 -7.84 15.11 1.59
CA TYR A 644 -8.70 13.93 1.45
C TYR A 644 -10.11 14.30 1.02
N SER A 645 -10.70 15.27 1.71
CA SER A 645 -11.99 15.87 1.38
C SER A 645 -12.03 16.40 -0.07
N LYS A 646 -10.93 17.00 -0.54
CA LYS A 646 -10.84 17.44 -1.93
C LYS A 646 -10.87 16.25 -2.88
N TRP A 647 -10.23 15.12 -2.55
CA TRP A 647 -10.30 13.92 -3.39
C TRP A 647 -11.71 13.34 -3.52
N TYR A 648 -12.46 13.28 -2.43
CA TYR A 648 -13.89 12.93 -2.48
C TYR A 648 -14.68 13.91 -3.34
N GLU A 649 -14.45 15.21 -3.17
CA GLU A 649 -15.18 16.25 -3.90
C GLU A 649 -15.08 16.06 -5.42
N GLU A 650 -13.86 15.91 -5.95
CA GLU A 650 -13.69 15.81 -7.40
C GLU A 650 -14.03 14.41 -7.93
N THR A 651 -13.96 13.35 -7.10
CA THR A 651 -14.46 12.02 -7.48
C THR A 651 -15.98 12.04 -7.63
N ILE A 652 -16.70 12.61 -6.65
CA ILE A 652 -18.16 12.71 -6.70
C ILE A 652 -18.60 13.54 -7.91
N LYS A 653 -17.91 14.66 -8.17
CA LYS A 653 -18.15 15.48 -9.38
C LYS A 653 -17.88 14.68 -10.66
N GLY A 654 -16.76 13.97 -10.74
CA GLY A 654 -16.41 13.12 -11.88
C GLY A 654 -17.45 12.04 -12.15
N LEU A 655 -17.89 11.32 -11.12
CA LEU A 655 -18.91 10.28 -11.22
C LEU A 655 -20.28 10.84 -11.62
N ALA A 656 -20.68 12.01 -11.11
CA ALA A 656 -21.91 12.67 -11.53
C ALA A 656 -21.89 13.02 -13.03
N LEU A 657 -20.73 13.42 -13.56
CA LEU A 657 -20.56 13.64 -14.99
C LEU A 657 -20.61 12.34 -15.79
N VAL A 658 -20.03 11.25 -15.26
CA VAL A 658 -20.15 9.93 -15.87
C VAL A 658 -21.62 9.49 -15.94
N GLU A 659 -22.38 9.66 -14.85
CA GLU A 659 -23.83 9.38 -14.80
C GLU A 659 -24.59 10.11 -15.91
N GLU A 660 -24.32 11.42 -16.09
CA GLU A 660 -24.92 12.22 -17.15
C GLU A 660 -24.60 11.66 -18.54
N ARG A 661 -23.35 11.23 -18.77
CA ARG A 661 -22.92 10.67 -20.06
C ARG A 661 -23.45 9.27 -20.34
N LEU A 662 -23.76 8.48 -19.31
CA LEU A 662 -24.40 7.18 -19.50
C LEU A 662 -25.84 7.32 -19.99
N ASN A 663 -26.52 8.42 -19.63
CA ASN A 663 -27.89 8.74 -20.04
C ASN A 663 -28.84 7.54 -19.88
N LEU A 664 -28.76 6.87 -18.73
CA LEU A 664 -29.55 5.67 -18.46
C LEU A 664 -31.02 6.05 -18.21
N PRO A 665 -31.99 5.22 -18.65
CA PRO A 665 -33.42 5.48 -18.43
C PRO A 665 -33.80 5.63 -16.96
N ARG A 666 -33.08 4.93 -16.07
CA ARG A 666 -33.18 5.05 -14.62
C ARG A 666 -31.83 5.44 -14.05
N LYS A 667 -31.79 6.52 -13.28
CA LYS A 667 -30.54 7.09 -12.77
C LYS A 667 -29.93 6.19 -11.69
N ILE A 668 -28.74 5.70 -11.97
CA ILE A 668 -27.89 4.97 -11.02
C ILE A 668 -27.14 5.99 -10.19
N ASN A 669 -26.93 5.70 -8.90
CA ASN A 669 -25.99 6.47 -8.09
C ASN A 669 -24.63 5.76 -8.07
N LEU A 670 -23.75 6.12 -9.00
CA LEU A 670 -22.44 5.49 -9.18
C LEU A 670 -21.55 5.64 -7.95
N PHE A 671 -21.64 6.77 -7.25
CA PHE A 671 -20.84 6.95 -6.04
C PHE A 671 -21.20 5.92 -4.96
N TYR A 672 -22.48 5.71 -4.65
CA TYR A 672 -22.87 4.68 -3.67
C TYR A 672 -22.68 3.26 -4.19
N GLN A 673 -22.89 3.04 -5.49
CA GLN A 673 -22.60 1.75 -6.11
C GLN A 673 -21.13 1.36 -5.87
N PHE A 674 -20.20 2.29 -6.14
CA PHE A 674 -18.77 2.04 -6.06
C PHE A 674 -18.22 2.13 -4.63
N ALA A 675 -18.80 2.97 -3.77
CA ALA A 675 -18.29 3.25 -2.43
C ALA A 675 -19.05 2.54 -1.30
N VAL A 676 -20.13 1.81 -1.60
CA VAL A 676 -20.87 1.03 -0.58
C VAL A 676 -21.20 -0.36 -1.10
N VAL A 677 -21.94 -0.48 -2.20
CA VAL A 677 -22.45 -1.78 -2.66
C VAL A 677 -21.32 -2.71 -3.10
N ASN A 678 -20.49 -2.26 -4.04
CA ASN A 678 -19.41 -3.09 -4.60
C ASN A 678 -18.36 -3.49 -3.53
N PRO A 679 -17.90 -2.61 -2.62
CA PRO A 679 -17.01 -3.00 -1.53
C PRO A 679 -17.64 -4.00 -0.55
N MET A 680 -18.90 -3.81 -0.17
CA MET A 680 -19.61 -4.77 0.71
C MET A 680 -19.68 -6.15 0.07
N ARG A 681 -19.96 -6.22 -1.24
CA ARG A 681 -19.99 -7.45 -2.02
C ARG A 681 -18.62 -8.12 -2.10
N PHE A 682 -17.61 -7.38 -2.56
CA PHE A 682 -16.27 -7.91 -2.81
C PHE A 682 -15.64 -8.47 -1.52
N TYR A 683 -15.63 -7.68 -0.45
CA TYR A 683 -15.03 -8.08 0.83
C TYR A 683 -15.90 -9.03 1.65
N GLY A 684 -17.16 -9.24 1.27
CA GLY A 684 -18.08 -10.08 2.03
C GLY A 684 -18.32 -9.57 3.45
N LEU A 685 -18.20 -8.25 3.68
CA LEU A 685 -18.31 -7.63 5.00
C LEU A 685 -19.55 -8.06 5.80
N PRO A 686 -20.76 -8.19 5.20
CA PRO A 686 -21.93 -8.73 5.90
C PRO A 686 -21.72 -10.08 6.57
N VAL A 687 -20.99 -10.96 5.88
CA VAL A 687 -20.79 -12.36 6.27
C VAL A 687 -19.75 -12.45 7.37
N ILE A 688 -18.73 -11.58 7.35
CA ILE A 688 -17.60 -11.64 8.27
C ILE A 688 -17.69 -10.66 9.44
N ALA A 689 -18.66 -9.74 9.47
CA ALA A 689 -18.77 -8.68 10.49
C ALA A 689 -18.71 -9.19 11.94
N ASP A 690 -19.47 -10.24 12.28
CA ASP A 690 -19.49 -10.80 13.64
C ASP A 690 -18.14 -11.44 14.02
N ASN A 691 -17.46 -12.02 13.04
CA ASN A 691 -16.17 -12.68 13.23
C ASN A 691 -15.00 -11.70 13.24
N LEU A 692 -15.11 -10.58 12.51
CA LEU A 692 -14.24 -9.41 12.64
C LEU A 692 -14.37 -8.80 14.04
N LYS A 693 -15.60 -8.61 14.54
CA LYS A 693 -15.86 -8.12 15.90
C LYS A 693 -15.13 -8.98 16.93
N LYS A 694 -15.33 -10.30 16.88
CA LYS A 694 -14.68 -11.25 17.79
C LYS A 694 -13.15 -11.22 17.68
N GLY A 695 -12.61 -11.07 16.47
CA GLY A 695 -11.17 -10.94 16.27
C GLY A 695 -10.60 -9.68 16.93
N ILE A 696 -11.31 -8.55 16.82
CA ILE A 696 -10.95 -7.29 17.48
C ILE A 696 -11.02 -7.42 19.00
N GLU A 697 -12.10 -8.01 19.53
CA GLU A 697 -12.23 -8.28 20.96
C GLU A 697 -11.08 -9.18 21.46
N ALA A 698 -10.74 -10.23 20.70
CA ALA A 698 -9.61 -11.09 21.04
C ALA A 698 -8.28 -10.33 21.04
N PHE A 699 -8.03 -9.43 20.07
CA PHE A 699 -6.81 -8.63 20.00
C PHE A 699 -6.66 -7.66 21.18
N VAL A 700 -7.75 -6.99 21.59
CA VAL A 700 -7.78 -6.08 22.76
C VAL A 700 -7.31 -6.79 24.03
N GLU A 701 -7.66 -8.07 24.18
CA GLU A 701 -7.29 -8.90 25.33
C GLU A 701 -5.89 -9.53 25.22
N THR A 702 -5.17 -9.38 24.09
CA THR A 702 -3.85 -9.98 23.91
C THR A 702 -2.79 -9.39 24.84
N LYS A 703 -1.66 -10.09 24.98
CA LYS A 703 -0.46 -9.59 25.68
C LYS A 703 0.50 -8.83 24.76
N ALA A 704 0.08 -8.49 23.53
CA ALA A 704 0.94 -7.81 22.56
C ALA A 704 1.20 -6.33 22.93
N LEU A 705 0.37 -5.75 23.80
CA LEU A 705 0.49 -4.39 24.30
C LEU A 705 0.53 -4.39 25.84
N THR A 706 1.22 -3.41 26.40
CA THR A 706 1.19 -3.16 27.85
C THR A 706 -0.18 -2.68 28.31
N GLU A 707 -0.52 -2.87 29.58
CA GLU A 707 -1.79 -2.37 30.13
C GLU A 707 -1.93 -0.84 30.03
N LYS A 708 -0.81 -0.11 30.07
CA LYS A 708 -0.79 1.35 29.83
C LYS A 708 -1.19 1.68 28.39
N GLU A 709 -0.67 0.95 27.41
CA GLU A 709 -1.02 1.12 26.00
C GLU A 709 -2.47 0.72 25.74
N LYS A 710 -2.94 -0.39 26.30
CA LYS A 710 -4.36 -0.78 26.20
C LYS A 710 -5.29 0.28 26.77
N LYS A 711 -4.99 0.79 27.97
CA LYS A 711 -5.78 1.88 28.58
C LYS A 711 -5.78 3.14 27.70
N LYS A 712 -4.67 3.45 27.06
CA LYS A 712 -4.56 4.60 26.15
C LYS A 712 -5.38 4.40 24.87
N HIS A 713 -5.22 3.26 24.20
CA HIS A 713 -5.76 3.04 22.86
C HIS A 713 -7.16 2.44 22.86
N PHE A 714 -7.54 1.65 23.87
CA PHE A 714 -8.79 0.87 23.85
C PHE A 714 -9.86 1.35 24.83
N ALA A 715 -9.66 2.48 25.50
CA ALA A 715 -10.65 3.04 26.45
C ALA A 715 -12.06 3.23 25.87
N ARG A 716 -12.15 3.47 24.55
CA ARG A 716 -13.43 3.67 23.83
C ARG A 716 -13.75 2.59 22.81
N THR A 717 -12.95 1.52 22.74
CA THR A 717 -13.14 0.46 21.73
C THR A 717 -14.51 -0.19 21.87
N GLN A 718 -14.93 -0.56 23.08
CA GLN A 718 -16.24 -1.22 23.28
C GLN A 718 -17.41 -0.30 22.92
N GLU A 719 -17.36 0.97 23.31
CA GLU A 719 -18.35 2.00 22.92
C GLU A 719 -18.45 2.12 21.39
N ARG A 720 -17.31 2.28 20.72
CA ARG A 720 -17.21 2.40 19.25
C ARG A 720 -17.69 1.11 18.56
N MET A 721 -17.37 -0.05 19.11
CA MET A 721 -17.77 -1.37 18.60
C MET A 721 -19.29 -1.54 18.64
N MET A 722 -19.91 -1.26 19.80
CA MET A 722 -21.37 -1.31 19.96
C MET A 722 -22.07 -0.38 18.97
N ARG A 723 -21.45 0.76 18.65
CA ARG A 723 -21.97 1.73 17.68
C ARG A 723 -21.85 1.31 16.23
N ASN A 724 -20.66 0.91 15.80
CA ASN A 724 -20.38 0.75 14.39
C ASN A 724 -20.81 -0.64 13.86
N HIS A 725 -20.81 -1.67 14.72
CA HIS A 725 -21.15 -3.04 14.32
C HIS A 725 -22.57 -3.19 13.75
N PRO A 726 -23.63 -2.67 14.41
CA PRO A 726 -25.00 -2.79 13.88
C PRO A 726 -25.18 -2.09 12.53
N ILE A 727 -24.48 -0.96 12.32
CA ILE A 727 -24.51 -0.22 11.05
C ILE A 727 -24.01 -1.12 9.91
N LEU A 728 -22.87 -1.81 10.13
CA LEU A 728 -22.32 -2.75 9.17
C LEU A 728 -23.27 -3.94 8.89
N LYS A 729 -23.93 -4.46 9.93
CA LYS A 729 -24.93 -5.53 9.79
C LYS A 729 -26.17 -5.06 9.02
N ASN A 730 -26.61 -3.81 9.19
CA ASN A 730 -27.77 -3.28 8.47
C ASN A 730 -27.50 -3.11 6.97
N LEU A 731 -26.26 -2.77 6.60
CA LEU A 731 -25.83 -2.75 5.20
C LEU A 731 -25.92 -4.14 4.52
N ALA A 732 -25.90 -5.24 5.28
CA ALA A 732 -26.13 -6.58 4.76
C ALA A 732 -27.50 -6.74 4.11
N ALA A 733 -28.55 -6.26 4.78
CA ALA A 733 -29.93 -6.33 4.26
C ALA A 733 -30.10 -5.49 2.99
N VAL A 734 -29.35 -4.38 2.90
CA VAL A 734 -29.32 -3.55 1.69
C VAL A 734 -28.66 -4.31 0.54
N LEU A 735 -27.49 -4.92 0.78
CA LEU A 735 -26.83 -5.73 -0.23
C LEU A 735 -27.73 -6.89 -0.68
N GLU A 736 -28.35 -7.62 0.25
CA GLU A 736 -29.26 -8.73 -0.06
C GLU A 736 -30.40 -8.29 -0.99
N LYS A 737 -31.05 -7.15 -0.71
CA LYS A 737 -32.12 -6.65 -1.56
C LYS A 737 -31.62 -6.24 -2.95
N VAL A 738 -30.44 -5.62 -3.05
CA VAL A 738 -29.83 -5.24 -4.33
C VAL A 738 -29.43 -6.50 -5.13
N GLU A 739 -28.91 -7.54 -4.48
CA GLU A 739 -28.57 -8.82 -5.12
C GLU A 739 -29.78 -9.64 -5.57
N ASN A 740 -30.92 -9.47 -4.89
CA ASN A 740 -32.17 -10.15 -5.21
C ASN A 740 -33.04 -9.39 -6.22
N ALA A 741 -32.59 -8.21 -6.70
CA ALA A 741 -33.30 -7.48 -7.74
C ALA A 741 -33.33 -8.30 -9.06
N PRO A 742 -34.46 -8.28 -9.80
CA PRO A 742 -34.62 -9.12 -10.99
C PRO A 742 -33.92 -8.53 -12.23
N GLY A 743 -33.54 -9.41 -13.15
CA GLY A 743 -33.10 -9.01 -14.50
C GLY A 743 -31.87 -8.12 -14.53
N GLU A 744 -31.90 -7.05 -15.33
CA GLU A 744 -30.79 -6.11 -15.51
C GLU A 744 -30.54 -5.21 -14.29
N ASP A 745 -31.49 -5.15 -13.34
CA ASP A 745 -31.37 -4.35 -12.12
C ASP A 745 -30.52 -5.06 -11.05
N LYS A 746 -30.22 -6.35 -11.24
CA LYS A 746 -29.50 -7.16 -10.28
C LYS A 746 -28.14 -6.54 -9.96
N GLY A 747 -27.89 -6.30 -8.67
CA GLY A 747 -26.61 -5.80 -8.19
C GLY A 747 -26.42 -4.28 -8.32
N LEU A 748 -27.40 -3.56 -8.87
CA LEU A 748 -27.37 -2.12 -9.10
C LEU A 748 -28.21 -1.34 -8.09
N LEU A 749 -27.72 -0.16 -7.69
CA LEU A 749 -28.40 0.76 -6.78
C LEU A 749 -28.84 2.02 -7.51
N TYR A 750 -30.15 2.20 -7.63
CA TYR A 750 -30.75 3.35 -8.28
C TYR A 750 -31.02 4.50 -7.30
N GLU A 751 -30.97 5.75 -7.78
CA GLU A 751 -31.13 6.95 -6.96
C GLU A 751 -32.49 7.00 -6.24
N ASP A 752 -33.55 6.53 -6.91
CA ASP A 752 -34.91 6.48 -6.38
C ASP A 752 -35.11 5.39 -5.30
N GLN A 753 -34.21 4.40 -5.25
CA GLN A 753 -34.22 3.35 -4.25
C GLN A 753 -33.56 3.76 -2.96
N VAL A 754 -32.79 4.85 -2.92
CA VAL A 754 -32.03 5.21 -1.73
C VAL A 754 -32.82 6.16 -0.84
N ARG A 755 -32.96 5.81 0.44
CA ARG A 755 -33.41 6.69 1.51
C ARG A 755 -32.34 6.71 2.60
N PHE A 756 -32.07 7.86 3.20
CA PHE A 756 -31.10 7.93 4.29
C PHE A 756 -31.79 7.80 5.64
N VAL A 757 -31.15 7.05 6.52
CA VAL A 757 -31.56 6.97 7.92
C VAL A 757 -30.64 7.84 8.74
N ASN A 758 -31.25 8.78 9.45
CA ASN A 758 -30.60 9.52 10.52
C ASN A 758 -30.30 8.55 11.67
N VAL A 759 -29.05 8.09 11.77
CA VAL A 759 -28.56 7.36 12.96
C VAL A 759 -28.19 8.39 14.03
N VAL A 760 -29.15 9.25 14.39
CA VAL A 760 -28.94 10.31 15.37
C VAL A 760 -29.14 9.69 16.75
N PRO A 761 -28.23 9.89 17.73
CA PRO A 761 -28.67 9.90 19.11
C PRO A 761 -29.53 11.15 19.26
N THR A 762 -30.86 11.01 19.29
CA THR A 762 -31.72 12.14 19.67
C THR A 762 -31.33 12.51 21.09
N SER A 763 -30.85 13.75 21.22
CA SER A 763 -30.37 14.43 22.43
C SER A 763 -31.15 14.11 23.69
#